data_AF-A0A0R2NKA6-F1
#
_entry.id   AF-A0A0R2NKA6-F1
#
_cell.length_a   1.000
_cell.length_b   1.000
_cell.length_c   1.000
_cell.angle_alpha   90.00
_cell.angle_beta   90.00
_cell.angle_gamma   90.00
#
_symmetry.space_group_name_H-M   'P 1'
#
loop_
_entity.id
_entity.type
_entity.pdbx_description
1 polymer ?
#
loop_
_entity_poly.entity_id
_entity_poly.type
_entity_poly.pdbx_seq_one_letter_code
_entity_poly.pdbx_strand_id
1 'polypeptide(L)'
;MVESTLKQKTQKFVVLLLTVFIVTLASVSSFSMWRFGIGTKRAILVENLMFLKPIISTLGLLVIAKLSQSWSDKINFKYWLQIVFYSLVLGLFAFGLVVARYSLWQLLETAFPVTLMSNTFAGAVVGILFIAPILNRFNNNKIFKLISLMGLVTLSVVPTIIWATHLVSPVQNGVNGLLWGMLITVIVKFTDEWNISKRNIWIGLGTVAVVSEILMIWVNNVNSRSAIWWSGFAVIKHLMFLDTNFFAFCVAAGIFLIFGSYFVKSKLMINYFIAATMVNTHFLFSKPMWNQIFRGADWLKLSGILMFSKMIVAALLVSLIIIGFEKLRQKTFEQVASRSTKWQTGIVSAVIVTLVSFIILLITDNAMNAQALIRVAGNKPLLMLLNMLALFAFVLIIYVLINRWLISSVVSLVLMIALAFGNYQKLISRNEPITPIDISSNIKNASEILDLVNIWLVVGLLIGFAILIGLAIFSERKLKMTAVFGWISRLGIIVVSGLILTLFIFKLPSVPSSSVTWKQKDKTTFNKTLVNNLHYSYHPESVWYDYKKNGPVLAFMSRIRIPIMDKPAGYSKSTIDKLATEYNNEAQTINKKRKNNVNNDVVIYILSESFANPNRVPGVKTDSDPIPYINSLKKNNTSGIMDSYGYGGGTADMEFEALSGMSLNNFAPALSTPYVELMPKVPYMPSALDLFKTKTAIHPYQPTLYNRVQVFKQFGFQRFYNTNNPYKVKYTEKLKGSQYVSDESAYKEVGRVLKENKGGQFIQLSTMQNHMPYIPNEYKQNYGVKSDGLTKNSHGSLETYTEGIHQSDSAMKQLIDMVNKDKRDVSIVFYGDHLPGLYKWQNDNDGKMDQYDSLLHQTDYFIYSNHNRQKVKKSIVAPYMFTPMMLDQTNSKLSGYYAFLTKCMQELPAGERGKYMLSDGKQIHEKNLSSAQKKLLYQYKLLQYDITAGQHYLKRGSSFFEVNK
;
A
#
# COMPACT_ATOMS: atom_id res chain seq x y z
N MET A 1 -1.78 -41.84 38.98
CA MET A 1 -1.38 -42.75 37.88
C MET A 1 -2.28 -42.64 36.64
N VAL A 2 -3.60 -42.48 36.77
CA VAL A 2 -4.54 -42.29 35.63
C VAL A 2 -4.39 -40.91 34.97
N GLU A 3 -4.15 -39.85 35.74
CA GLU A 3 -3.89 -38.50 35.21
C GLU A 3 -2.56 -38.40 34.43
N SER A 4 -1.51 -39.09 34.90
CA SER A 4 -0.22 -39.11 34.21
C SER A 4 -0.28 -39.89 32.90
N THR A 5 -1.07 -40.98 32.85
CA THR A 5 -1.30 -41.74 31.62
C THR A 5 -2.22 -41.03 30.65
N LEU A 6 -3.26 -40.31 31.11
CA LEU A 6 -4.06 -39.45 30.25
C LEU A 6 -3.21 -38.33 29.65
N LYS A 7 -2.44 -37.61 30.46
CA LYS A 7 -1.54 -36.53 30.00
C LYS A 7 -0.52 -37.02 28.98
N GLN A 8 0.00 -38.25 29.16
CA GLN A 8 0.92 -38.88 28.21
C GLN A 8 0.21 -39.32 26.92
N LYS A 9 -1.03 -39.81 26.99
CA LYS A 9 -1.84 -40.17 25.81
C LYS A 9 -2.26 -38.92 25.03
N THR A 10 -2.69 -37.85 25.70
CA THR A 10 -3.05 -36.56 25.09
C THR A 10 -1.82 -35.89 24.47
N GLN A 11 -0.65 -35.94 25.13
CA GLN A 11 0.61 -35.47 24.53
C GLN A 11 1.00 -36.29 23.29
N LYS A 12 0.90 -37.62 23.34
CA LYS A 12 1.16 -38.47 22.17
C LYS A 12 0.18 -38.19 21.02
N PHE A 13 -1.09 -37.95 21.32
CA PHE A 13 -2.12 -37.61 20.34
C PHE A 13 -1.91 -36.21 19.71
N VAL A 14 -1.56 -35.20 20.51
CA VAL A 14 -1.25 -33.85 20.00
C VAL A 14 0.02 -33.84 19.17
N VAL A 15 1.05 -34.58 19.59
CA VAL A 15 2.28 -34.77 18.79
C VAL A 15 1.96 -35.48 17.48
N LEU A 16 1.10 -36.51 17.50
CA LEU A 16 0.64 -37.20 16.29
C LEU A 16 -0.11 -36.24 15.34
N LEU A 17 -1.06 -35.46 15.84
CA LEU A 17 -1.84 -34.49 15.06
C LEU A 17 -0.95 -33.38 14.46
N LEU A 18 -0.02 -32.84 15.24
CA LEU A 18 0.95 -31.84 14.77
C LEU A 18 1.90 -32.44 13.73
N THR A 19 2.30 -33.70 13.91
CA THR A 19 3.16 -34.40 12.93
C THR A 19 2.41 -34.63 11.63
N VAL A 20 1.16 -35.11 11.69
CA VAL A 20 0.29 -35.26 10.51
C VAL A 20 0.12 -33.93 9.80
N PHE A 21 -0.19 -32.86 10.54
CA PHE A 21 -0.37 -31.52 9.97
C PHE A 21 0.90 -30.99 9.29
N ILE A 22 2.07 -31.10 9.94
CA ILE A 22 3.36 -30.65 9.39
C ILE A 22 3.77 -31.49 8.18
N VAL A 23 3.60 -32.82 8.23
CA VAL A 23 3.86 -33.74 7.11
C VAL A 23 2.97 -33.39 5.92
N THR A 24 1.68 -33.18 6.15
CA THR A 24 0.72 -32.78 5.11
C THR A 24 1.10 -31.43 4.50
N LEU A 25 1.42 -30.43 5.31
CA LEU A 25 1.80 -29.09 4.86
C LEU A 25 3.12 -29.11 4.05
N ALA A 26 4.11 -29.86 4.51
CA ALA A 26 5.38 -30.04 3.81
C ALA A 26 5.21 -30.76 2.46
N SER A 27 4.39 -31.82 2.43
CA SER A 27 4.10 -32.61 1.22
C SER A 27 3.36 -31.82 0.16
N VAL A 28 2.44 -30.96 0.58
CA VAL A 28 1.71 -30.03 -0.29
C VAL A 28 2.67 -28.99 -0.87
N SER A 29 3.60 -28.47 -0.06
CA SER A 29 4.57 -27.45 -0.48
C SER A 29 5.64 -27.99 -1.45
N SER A 30 5.88 -29.31 -1.47
CA SER A 30 7.00 -29.90 -2.23
C SER A 30 6.76 -30.05 -3.73
N PHE A 31 5.54 -29.88 -4.24
CA PHE A 31 5.24 -29.88 -5.67
C PHE A 31 5.73 -28.62 -6.42
N SER A 32 6.04 -28.74 -7.73
CA SER A 32 6.44 -27.61 -8.60
C SER A 32 5.27 -27.18 -9.50
N MET A 33 5.02 -25.87 -9.60
CA MET A 33 3.81 -25.33 -10.26
C MET A 33 3.74 -25.59 -11.77
N TRP A 34 4.90 -25.75 -12.43
CA TRP A 34 5.00 -25.97 -13.87
C TRP A 34 4.37 -27.30 -14.32
N ARG A 35 4.24 -28.28 -13.41
CA ARG A 35 3.66 -29.60 -13.72
C ARG A 35 2.12 -29.62 -13.76
N PHE A 36 1.45 -28.58 -13.28
CA PHE A 36 -0.02 -28.55 -13.14
C PHE A 36 -0.74 -27.51 -14.02
N GLY A 37 -0.03 -26.82 -14.92
CA GLY A 37 -0.65 -25.87 -15.87
C GLY A 37 -1.43 -24.73 -15.21
N ILE A 38 -1.05 -24.33 -13.99
CA ILE A 38 -1.80 -23.35 -13.19
C ILE A 38 -1.55 -21.94 -13.75
N GLY A 39 -2.59 -21.30 -14.29
CA GLY A 39 -2.54 -19.94 -14.81
C GLY A 39 -2.12 -18.89 -13.76
N THR A 40 -1.54 -17.78 -14.26
CA THR A 40 -0.82 -16.72 -13.50
C THR A 40 -1.53 -16.16 -12.26
N LYS A 41 -2.87 -16.19 -12.18
CA LYS A 41 -3.62 -15.71 -11.00
C LYS A 41 -3.65 -16.69 -9.82
N ARG A 42 -3.55 -18.00 -10.07
CA ARG A 42 -3.58 -19.05 -9.03
C ARG A 42 -2.17 -19.53 -8.62
N ALA A 43 -1.17 -19.25 -9.45
CA ALA A 43 0.24 -19.56 -9.17
C ALA A 43 0.80 -18.77 -7.97
N ILE A 44 0.31 -17.55 -7.69
CA ILE A 44 0.95 -16.62 -6.75
C ILE A 44 0.86 -17.07 -5.28
N LEU A 45 -0.25 -17.64 -4.81
CA LEU A 45 -0.34 -18.17 -3.44
C LEU A 45 0.61 -19.35 -3.25
N VAL A 46 0.74 -20.18 -4.30
CA VAL A 46 1.64 -21.33 -4.34
C VAL A 46 3.11 -20.88 -4.46
N GLU A 47 3.42 -19.86 -5.27
CA GLU A 47 4.73 -19.17 -5.33
C GLU A 47 5.17 -18.65 -3.97
N ASN A 48 4.24 -18.05 -3.22
CA ASN A 48 4.55 -17.48 -1.93
C ASN A 48 4.68 -18.53 -0.83
N LEU A 49 3.88 -19.60 -0.86
CA LEU A 49 4.11 -20.78 -0.03
C LEU A 49 5.41 -21.50 -0.41
N MET A 50 5.87 -21.41 -1.66
CA MET A 50 7.18 -21.90 -2.09
C MET A 50 8.35 -21.11 -1.47
N PHE A 51 8.18 -19.87 -0.99
CA PHE A 51 9.21 -19.21 -0.16
C PHE A 51 9.36 -19.85 1.22
N LEU A 52 8.25 -20.37 1.77
CA LEU A 52 8.25 -21.08 3.06
C LEU A 52 8.47 -22.59 2.91
N LYS A 53 8.30 -23.15 1.71
CA LYS A 53 8.53 -24.57 1.38
C LYS A 53 9.84 -25.12 1.94
N PRO A 54 10.99 -24.44 1.85
CA PRO A 54 12.25 -24.95 2.41
C PRO A 54 12.18 -25.04 3.94
N ILE A 55 11.57 -24.06 4.60
CA ILE A 55 11.39 -24.03 6.06
C ILE A 55 10.45 -25.17 6.50
N ILE A 56 9.26 -25.26 5.89
CA ILE A 56 8.22 -26.22 6.27
C ILE A 56 8.68 -27.66 5.97
N SER A 57 9.29 -27.89 4.80
CA SER A 57 9.82 -29.20 4.44
C SER A 57 10.96 -29.63 5.36
N THR A 58 11.89 -28.73 5.68
CA THR A 58 13.02 -29.04 6.57
C THR A 58 12.55 -29.30 8.00
N LEU A 59 11.65 -28.47 8.53
CA LEU A 59 11.06 -28.68 9.86
C LEU A 59 10.29 -30.00 9.92
N GLY A 60 9.52 -30.34 8.88
CA GLY A 60 8.83 -31.62 8.77
C GLY A 60 9.79 -32.80 8.81
N LEU A 61 10.86 -32.78 8.00
CA LEU A 61 11.86 -33.86 7.99
C LEU A 61 12.60 -33.99 9.32
N LEU A 62 12.92 -32.87 9.98
CA LEU A 62 13.56 -32.88 11.31
C LEU A 62 12.66 -33.47 12.39
N VAL A 63 11.37 -33.13 12.38
CA VAL A 63 10.38 -33.72 13.31
C VAL A 63 10.26 -35.22 13.07
N ILE A 64 10.15 -35.67 11.82
CA ILE A 64 10.04 -37.09 11.47
C ILE A 64 11.32 -37.84 11.84
N ALA A 65 12.50 -37.29 11.54
CA ALA A 65 13.79 -37.88 11.92
C ALA A 65 13.99 -37.94 13.44
N LYS A 66 13.46 -36.97 14.20
CA LYS A 66 13.52 -37.01 15.66
C LYS A 66 12.57 -38.05 16.24
N LEU A 67 11.36 -38.16 15.70
CA LEU A 67 10.40 -39.18 16.11
C LEU A 67 10.89 -40.58 15.74
N SER A 68 11.58 -40.73 14.61
CA SER A 68 12.08 -42.02 14.13
C SER A 68 13.12 -42.67 15.04
N GLN A 69 13.84 -41.88 15.84
CA GLN A 69 14.74 -42.40 16.87
C GLN A 69 14.00 -43.25 17.93
N SER A 70 12.72 -42.99 18.18
CA SER A 70 11.91 -43.72 19.16
C SER A 70 11.26 -45.00 18.62
N TRP A 71 11.45 -45.31 17.32
CA TRP A 71 10.88 -46.49 16.67
C TRP A 71 11.78 -47.71 16.90
N SER A 72 11.83 -48.24 18.12
CA SER A 72 12.62 -49.44 18.43
C SER A 72 11.91 -50.76 18.10
N ASP A 73 10.58 -50.77 18.02
CA ASP A 73 9.79 -52.00 17.85
C ASP A 73 9.20 -52.13 16.44
N LYS A 74 9.27 -53.36 15.86
CA LYS A 74 8.68 -53.71 14.55
C LYS A 74 7.20 -53.32 14.41
N ILE A 75 6.45 -53.28 15.53
CA ILE A 75 5.02 -52.95 15.57
C ILE A 75 4.78 -51.44 15.39
N ASN A 76 5.58 -50.57 16.02
CA ASN A 76 5.44 -49.11 15.90
C ASN A 76 5.80 -48.58 14.51
N PHE A 77 6.80 -49.19 13.85
CA PHE A 77 7.23 -48.81 12.50
C PHE A 77 6.11 -48.94 11.45
N LYS A 78 5.30 -50.02 11.53
CA LYS A 78 4.20 -50.28 10.59
C LYS A 78 3.07 -49.24 10.69
N TYR A 79 2.73 -48.80 11.90
CA TYR A 79 1.69 -47.78 12.12
C TYR A 79 2.17 -46.38 11.70
N TRP A 80 3.42 -46.01 12.00
CA TRP A 80 3.98 -44.72 11.57
C TRP A 80 4.15 -44.64 10.06
N LEU A 81 4.56 -45.75 9.41
CA LEU A 81 4.62 -45.86 7.96
C LEU A 81 3.24 -45.64 7.33
N GLN A 82 2.20 -46.24 7.90
CA GLN A 82 0.81 -46.04 7.47
C GLN A 82 0.33 -44.60 7.68
N ILE A 83 0.55 -44.01 8.87
CA ILE A 83 0.14 -42.63 9.17
C ILE A 83 0.79 -41.64 8.21
N VAL A 84 2.10 -41.77 7.97
CA VAL A 84 2.84 -40.93 7.03
C VAL A 84 2.35 -41.14 5.60
N PHE A 85 2.16 -42.39 5.18
CA PHE A 85 1.66 -42.73 3.84
C PHE A 85 0.25 -42.16 3.61
N TYR A 86 -0.68 -42.36 4.54
CA TYR A 86 -2.04 -41.82 4.42
C TYR A 86 -2.09 -40.29 4.53
N SER A 87 -1.22 -39.66 5.33
CA SER A 87 -1.15 -38.19 5.46
C SER A 87 -0.54 -37.51 4.22
N LEU A 88 0.41 -38.20 3.55
CA LEU A 88 0.93 -37.84 2.23
C LEU A 88 -0.17 -37.93 1.18
N VAL A 89 -0.89 -39.06 1.10
CA VAL A 89 -1.95 -39.28 0.11
C VAL A 89 -3.13 -38.31 0.34
N LEU A 90 -3.64 -38.16 1.57
CA LEU A 90 -4.75 -37.26 1.91
C LEU A 90 -4.39 -35.78 1.72
N GLY A 91 -3.18 -35.37 2.08
CA GLY A 91 -2.70 -34.00 1.88
C GLY A 91 -2.63 -33.61 0.41
N LEU A 92 -2.19 -34.55 -0.43
CA LEU A 92 -2.07 -34.35 -1.87
C LEU A 92 -3.42 -34.43 -2.60
N PHE A 93 -4.34 -35.28 -2.13
CA PHE A 93 -5.69 -35.39 -2.64
C PHE A 93 -6.57 -34.17 -2.27
N ALA A 94 -6.45 -33.67 -1.03
CA ALA A 94 -7.21 -32.51 -0.53
C ALA A 94 -6.72 -31.17 -1.12
N PHE A 95 -5.43 -31.01 -1.37
CA PHE A 95 -4.88 -29.80 -2.02
C PHE A 95 -5.26 -29.74 -3.51
N GLY A 96 -5.37 -30.89 -4.16
CA GLY A 96 -5.70 -31.00 -5.57
C GLY A 96 -7.11 -30.58 -5.94
N LEU A 97 -8.11 -31.05 -5.18
CA LEU A 97 -9.53 -30.82 -5.47
C LEU A 97 -9.93 -29.34 -5.45
N VAL A 98 -9.15 -28.47 -4.78
CA VAL A 98 -9.50 -27.06 -4.58
C VAL A 98 -8.89 -26.12 -5.63
N VAL A 99 -7.79 -26.50 -6.30
CA VAL A 99 -6.94 -25.53 -7.02
C VAL A 99 -6.76 -25.82 -8.53
N ALA A 100 -6.78 -27.08 -8.98
CA ALA A 100 -6.45 -27.46 -10.38
C ALA A 100 -7.33 -28.59 -10.96
N ARG A 101 -7.38 -28.70 -12.30
CA ARG A 101 -7.95 -29.87 -13.03
C ARG A 101 -6.83 -30.91 -13.26
N TYR A 102 -7.11 -32.19 -13.06
CA TYR A 102 -6.14 -33.29 -13.19
C TYR A 102 -6.28 -34.07 -14.50
N SER A 103 -5.15 -34.50 -15.07
CA SER A 103 -5.11 -35.64 -15.97
C SER A 103 -5.01 -36.95 -15.18
N LEU A 104 -5.40 -38.08 -15.80
CA LEU A 104 -5.30 -39.41 -15.19
C LEU A 104 -3.85 -39.74 -14.76
N TRP A 105 -2.86 -39.29 -15.53
CA TRP A 105 -1.45 -39.48 -15.21
C TRP A 105 -1.01 -38.67 -13.98
N GLN A 106 -1.49 -37.43 -13.83
CA GLN A 106 -1.21 -36.62 -12.65
C GLN A 106 -1.90 -37.18 -11.39
N LEU A 107 -3.07 -37.79 -11.53
CA LEU A 107 -3.75 -38.53 -10.45
C LEU A 107 -2.90 -39.73 -9.99
N LEU A 108 -2.32 -40.48 -10.94
CA LEU A 108 -1.42 -41.61 -10.64
C LEU A 108 -0.11 -41.14 -9.97
N GLU A 109 0.52 -40.06 -10.45
CA GLU A 109 1.70 -39.46 -9.81
C GLU A 109 1.44 -38.99 -8.37
N THR A 110 0.20 -38.57 -8.09
CA THR A 110 -0.25 -38.10 -6.77
C THR A 110 -0.57 -39.27 -5.84
N ALA A 111 -1.12 -40.35 -6.36
CA ALA A 111 -1.42 -41.57 -5.60
C ALA A 111 -0.16 -42.39 -5.27
N PHE A 112 0.89 -42.30 -6.09
CA PHE A 112 2.13 -43.08 -5.95
C PHE A 112 3.41 -42.20 -5.94
N PRO A 113 3.53 -41.21 -5.03
CA PRO A 113 4.55 -40.17 -5.10
C PRO A 113 6.00 -40.65 -4.83
N VAL A 114 6.13 -41.80 -4.18
CA VAL A 114 7.41 -42.45 -3.88
C VAL A 114 7.81 -43.37 -5.03
N THR A 115 6.89 -44.24 -5.48
CA THR A 115 7.12 -45.23 -6.53
C THR A 115 7.38 -44.59 -7.89
N LEU A 116 6.71 -43.47 -8.17
CA LEU A 116 6.92 -42.67 -9.39
C LEU A 116 7.94 -41.55 -9.20
N MET A 117 8.61 -41.50 -8.04
CA MET A 117 9.71 -40.57 -7.73
C MET A 117 9.40 -39.09 -7.99
N SER A 118 8.12 -38.72 -7.82
CA SER A 118 7.59 -37.40 -8.19
C SER A 118 7.69 -36.38 -7.04
N ASN A 119 8.00 -36.81 -5.81
CA ASN A 119 8.05 -35.94 -4.63
C ASN A 119 9.33 -36.13 -3.78
N THR A 120 10.17 -35.10 -3.72
CA THR A 120 11.46 -35.10 -3.00
C THR A 120 11.31 -35.23 -1.48
N PHE A 121 10.27 -34.63 -0.90
CA PHE A 121 9.97 -34.74 0.53
C PHE A 121 9.53 -36.17 0.89
N ALA A 122 8.66 -36.77 0.08
CA ALA A 122 8.25 -38.17 0.26
C ALA A 122 9.43 -39.13 0.17
N GLY A 123 10.33 -38.91 -0.80
CA GLY A 123 11.61 -39.63 -0.90
C GLY A 123 12.45 -39.49 0.37
N ALA A 124 12.61 -38.27 0.90
CA ALA A 124 13.34 -38.04 2.14
C ALA A 124 12.72 -38.72 3.35
N VAL A 125 11.39 -38.73 3.46
CA VAL A 125 10.71 -39.45 4.55
C VAL A 125 10.97 -40.96 4.47
N VAL A 126 10.96 -41.55 3.27
CA VAL A 126 11.32 -42.95 3.06
C VAL A 126 12.79 -43.21 3.43
N GLY A 127 13.68 -42.28 3.10
CA GLY A 127 15.10 -42.35 3.49
C GLY A 127 15.27 -42.36 5.01
N ILE A 128 14.53 -41.51 5.73
CA ILE A 128 14.48 -41.49 7.20
C ILE A 128 13.99 -42.84 7.73
N LEU A 129 12.89 -43.35 7.20
CA LEU A 129 12.29 -44.63 7.59
C LEU A 129 13.23 -45.81 7.35
N PHE A 130 14.05 -45.77 6.30
CA PHE A 130 14.98 -46.83 5.95
C PHE A 130 16.22 -46.85 6.86
N ILE A 131 16.82 -45.68 7.13
CA ILE A 131 18.09 -45.62 7.86
C ILE A 131 17.91 -45.60 9.39
N ALA A 132 16.82 -45.04 9.90
CA ALA A 132 16.61 -44.90 11.35
C ALA A 132 16.67 -46.23 12.12
N PRO A 133 16.02 -47.32 11.66
CA PRO A 133 16.10 -48.63 12.34
C PRO A 133 17.51 -49.22 12.33
N ILE A 134 18.26 -49.03 11.23
CA ILE A 134 19.65 -49.48 11.10
C ILE A 134 20.52 -48.75 12.12
N LEU A 135 20.45 -47.42 12.15
CA LEU A 135 21.21 -46.61 13.09
C LEU A 135 20.87 -46.96 14.55
N ASN A 136 19.60 -47.24 14.88
CA ASN A 136 19.15 -47.59 16.23
C ASN A 136 19.70 -48.93 16.75
N ARG A 137 20.03 -49.88 15.87
CA ARG A 137 20.62 -51.16 16.26
C ARG A 137 22.10 -51.07 16.68
N PHE A 138 22.82 -50.05 16.24
CA PHE A 138 24.29 -49.94 16.43
C PHE A 138 24.70 -48.85 17.44
N ASN A 139 23.81 -48.50 18.38
CA ASN A 139 23.88 -47.31 19.25
C ASN A 139 25.20 -47.14 20.05
N ASN A 140 26.00 -48.19 20.26
CA ASN A 140 27.18 -48.16 21.14
C ASN A 140 28.53 -48.51 20.48
N ASN A 141 28.62 -48.71 19.16
CA ASN A 141 29.88 -49.13 18.51
C ASN A 141 30.71 -47.93 17.99
N LYS A 142 31.93 -47.72 18.54
CA LYS A 142 32.86 -46.65 18.13
C LYS A 142 33.22 -46.68 16.63
N ILE A 143 33.39 -47.86 16.05
CA ILE A 143 33.68 -48.04 14.62
C ILE A 143 32.48 -47.59 13.78
N PHE A 144 31.27 -47.88 14.25
CA PHE A 144 30.04 -47.46 13.58
C PHE A 144 29.83 -45.93 13.65
N LYS A 145 30.29 -45.26 14.73
CA LYS A 145 30.33 -43.79 14.80
C LYS A 145 31.27 -43.17 13.77
N LEU A 146 32.42 -43.81 13.51
CA LEU A 146 33.39 -43.38 12.48
C LEU A 146 32.85 -43.61 11.05
N ILE A 147 32.27 -44.80 10.80
CA ILE A 147 31.63 -45.14 9.51
C ILE A 147 30.43 -44.23 9.23
N SER A 148 29.66 -43.84 10.25
CA SER A 148 28.54 -42.91 10.09
C SER A 148 29.00 -41.46 9.85
N LEU A 149 30.14 -41.05 10.40
CA LEU A 149 30.78 -39.76 10.11
C LEU A 149 31.31 -39.70 8.67
N MET A 150 31.92 -40.79 8.19
CA MET A 150 32.27 -40.98 6.78
C MET A 150 31.01 -41.05 5.91
N GLY A 151 29.94 -41.66 6.41
CA GLY A 151 28.61 -41.70 5.79
C GLY A 151 27.97 -40.32 5.64
N LEU A 152 28.19 -39.37 6.57
CA LEU A 152 27.77 -37.97 6.39
C LEU A 152 28.43 -37.36 5.16
N VAL A 153 29.75 -37.56 5.00
CA VAL A 153 30.51 -37.10 3.82
C VAL A 153 29.99 -37.77 2.55
N THR A 154 29.85 -39.10 2.55
CA THR A 154 29.34 -39.88 1.41
C THR A 154 27.90 -39.49 1.03
N LEU A 155 27.00 -39.29 1.99
CA LEU A 155 25.60 -38.89 1.78
C LEU A 155 25.45 -37.42 1.38
N SER A 156 26.48 -36.57 1.56
CA SER A 156 26.53 -35.22 1.00
C SER A 156 27.22 -35.13 -0.37
N VAL A 157 28.13 -36.07 -0.69
CA VAL A 157 28.95 -36.04 -1.91
C VAL A 157 28.37 -36.90 -3.03
N VAL A 158 27.91 -38.13 -2.75
CA VAL A 158 27.39 -39.09 -3.75
C VAL A 158 26.10 -38.66 -4.45
N PRO A 159 25.02 -38.22 -3.75
CA PRO A 159 23.84 -37.67 -4.43
C PRO A 159 24.18 -36.51 -5.37
N THR A 160 25.16 -35.69 -4.97
CA THR A 160 25.58 -34.53 -5.75
C THR A 160 26.39 -34.91 -6.97
N ILE A 161 27.24 -35.95 -6.90
CA ILE A 161 27.92 -36.52 -8.08
C ILE A 161 26.89 -37.09 -9.06
N ILE A 162 25.89 -37.85 -8.57
CA ILE A 162 24.82 -38.43 -9.40
C ILE A 162 23.94 -37.35 -10.04
N TRP A 163 23.67 -36.26 -9.31
CA TRP A 163 22.89 -35.14 -9.81
C TRP A 163 23.69 -34.28 -10.83
N ALA A 164 24.97 -34.02 -10.56
CA ALA A 164 25.83 -33.20 -11.40
C ALA A 164 26.29 -33.90 -12.70
N THR A 165 26.43 -35.22 -12.71
CA THR A 165 26.89 -35.98 -13.90
C THR A 165 25.75 -36.38 -14.84
N HIS A 166 24.49 -36.15 -14.46
CA HIS A 166 23.29 -36.61 -15.19
C HIS A 166 23.26 -38.11 -15.51
N LEU A 167 24.03 -38.94 -14.79
CA LEU A 167 24.13 -40.39 -15.04
C LEU A 167 22.79 -41.14 -14.96
N VAL A 168 21.74 -40.56 -14.35
CA VAL A 168 20.40 -41.17 -14.24
C VAL A 168 19.28 -40.14 -14.43
N SER A 169 18.99 -39.79 -15.69
CA SER A 169 18.20 -38.60 -16.07
C SER A 169 16.69 -38.55 -15.66
N PRO A 170 15.97 -39.66 -15.38
CA PRO A 170 14.59 -39.56 -14.84
C PRO A 170 14.48 -39.67 -13.31
N VAL A 171 15.51 -40.17 -12.62
CA VAL A 171 15.46 -40.71 -11.24
C VAL A 171 16.01 -39.71 -10.19
N GLN A 172 16.59 -38.60 -10.65
CA GLN A 172 17.37 -37.65 -9.83
C GLN A 172 16.64 -37.09 -8.60
N ASN A 173 15.36 -36.73 -8.70
CA ASN A 173 14.66 -36.04 -7.60
C ASN A 173 14.33 -36.98 -6.43
N GLY A 174 13.90 -38.21 -6.71
CA GLY A 174 13.56 -39.18 -5.66
C GLY A 174 14.79 -39.68 -4.90
N VAL A 175 15.90 -39.94 -5.60
CA VAL A 175 17.17 -40.40 -4.99
C VAL A 175 17.80 -39.30 -4.14
N ASN A 176 17.79 -38.06 -4.62
CA ASN A 176 18.25 -36.91 -3.83
C ASN A 176 17.41 -36.72 -2.57
N GLY A 177 16.08 -36.85 -2.68
CA GLY A 177 15.19 -36.87 -1.52
C GLY A 177 15.57 -37.95 -0.52
N LEU A 178 15.65 -39.21 -0.97
CA LEU A 178 16.03 -40.37 -0.14
C LEU A 178 17.34 -40.13 0.62
N LEU A 179 18.41 -39.75 -0.09
CA LEU A 179 19.72 -39.54 0.50
C LEU A 179 19.73 -38.33 1.46
N TRP A 180 18.96 -37.28 1.17
CA TRP A 180 18.76 -36.14 2.06
C TRP A 180 18.06 -36.50 3.37
N GLY A 181 17.02 -37.34 3.30
CA GLY A 181 16.36 -37.89 4.47
C GLY A 181 17.27 -38.76 5.32
N MET A 182 18.12 -39.57 4.68
CA MET A 182 19.14 -40.36 5.36
C MET A 182 20.14 -39.45 6.08
N LEU A 183 20.64 -38.41 5.40
CA LEU A 183 21.56 -37.42 5.96
C LEU A 183 20.97 -36.72 7.19
N ILE A 184 19.74 -36.21 7.10
CA ILE A 184 19.04 -35.56 8.23
C ILE A 184 18.92 -36.51 9.42
N THR A 185 18.60 -37.77 9.19
CA THR A 185 18.47 -38.78 10.27
C THR A 185 19.80 -39.04 10.96
N VAL A 186 20.88 -39.17 10.18
CA VAL A 186 22.24 -39.32 10.72
C VAL A 186 22.60 -38.08 11.53
N ILE A 187 22.43 -36.86 11.00
CA ILE A 187 22.72 -35.61 11.72
C ILE A 187 21.93 -35.54 13.04
N VAL A 188 20.60 -35.69 13.00
CA VAL A 188 19.72 -35.59 14.19
C VAL A 188 20.13 -36.63 15.24
N LYS A 189 20.43 -37.86 14.85
CA LYS A 189 20.89 -38.90 15.77
C LYS A 189 22.24 -38.62 16.42
N PHE A 190 23.23 -38.19 15.66
CA PHE A 190 24.57 -37.96 16.21
C PHE A 190 24.65 -36.70 17.05
N THR A 191 23.80 -35.70 16.78
CA THR A 191 23.73 -34.49 17.61
C THR A 191 23.22 -34.73 19.03
N ASP A 192 22.45 -35.78 19.27
CA ASP A 192 22.03 -36.18 20.63
C ASP A 192 23.17 -36.86 21.43
N GLU A 193 24.23 -37.34 20.76
CA GLU A 193 25.30 -38.17 21.33
C GLU A 193 26.71 -37.54 21.27
N TRP A 194 26.85 -36.31 20.80
CA TRP A 194 28.15 -35.62 20.69
C TRP A 194 28.74 -35.29 22.06
N ASN A 195 29.57 -36.21 22.56
CA ASN A 195 30.51 -36.00 23.66
C ASN A 195 31.97 -36.14 23.16
N ILE A 196 32.22 -35.72 21.92
CA ILE A 196 33.56 -35.70 21.31
C ILE A 196 34.26 -34.41 21.75
N SER A 197 35.54 -34.49 22.11
CA SER A 197 36.30 -33.31 22.56
C SER A 197 36.19 -32.20 21.51
N LYS A 198 35.92 -30.96 21.96
CA LYS A 198 35.71 -29.78 21.08
C LYS A 198 36.81 -29.70 19.99
N ARG A 199 38.05 -30.06 20.33
CA ARG A 199 39.23 -30.11 19.44
C ARG A 199 39.08 -31.01 18.21
N ASN A 200 38.52 -32.21 18.34
CA ASN A 200 38.42 -33.15 17.20
C ASN A 200 37.31 -32.77 16.22
N ILE A 201 36.26 -32.11 16.73
CA ILE A 201 35.20 -31.52 15.89
C ILE A 201 35.77 -30.33 15.09
N TRP A 202 36.63 -29.50 15.71
CA TRP A 202 37.33 -28.40 15.02
C TRP A 202 38.25 -28.89 13.92
N ILE A 203 39.02 -29.96 14.16
CA ILE A 203 39.89 -30.55 13.14
C ILE A 203 39.05 -31.12 11.99
N GLY A 204 37.94 -31.80 12.27
CA GLY A 204 37.05 -32.32 11.22
C GLY A 204 36.41 -31.23 10.37
N LEU A 205 35.79 -30.23 11.00
CA LEU A 205 35.12 -29.13 10.28
C LEU A 205 36.13 -28.22 9.57
N GLY A 206 37.29 -27.95 10.17
CA GLY A 206 38.36 -27.15 9.59
C GLY A 206 39.00 -27.82 8.38
N THR A 207 39.32 -29.11 8.46
CA THR A 207 39.90 -29.87 7.34
C THR A 207 38.94 -29.91 6.15
N VAL A 208 37.65 -30.14 6.38
CA VAL A 208 36.68 -30.18 5.28
C VAL A 208 36.45 -28.79 4.68
N ALA A 209 36.42 -27.73 5.50
CA ALA A 209 36.32 -26.36 5.00
C ALA A 209 37.52 -25.96 4.11
N VAL A 210 38.75 -26.31 4.52
CA VAL A 210 39.97 -26.06 3.75
C VAL A 210 39.99 -26.86 2.45
N VAL A 211 39.56 -28.12 2.48
CA VAL A 211 39.46 -28.98 1.28
C VAL A 211 38.42 -28.43 0.29
N SER A 212 37.26 -27.99 0.77
CA SER A 212 36.25 -27.32 -0.06
C SER A 212 36.77 -26.00 -0.67
N GLU A 213 37.60 -25.26 0.04
CA GLU A 213 38.21 -24.02 -0.46
C GLU A 213 39.26 -24.28 -1.55
N ILE A 214 40.10 -25.31 -1.38
CA ILE A 214 41.06 -25.75 -2.41
C ILE A 214 40.31 -26.22 -3.66
N LEU A 215 39.23 -26.98 -3.50
CA LEU A 215 38.37 -27.42 -4.62
C LEU A 215 37.73 -26.22 -5.33
N MET A 216 37.21 -25.24 -4.60
CA MET A 216 36.63 -24.00 -5.16
C MET A 216 37.66 -23.18 -5.96
N ILE A 217 38.87 -22.99 -5.42
CA ILE A 217 39.94 -22.25 -6.10
C ILE A 217 40.40 -23.01 -7.36
N TRP A 218 40.53 -24.34 -7.28
CA TRP A 218 40.87 -25.18 -8.41
C TRP A 218 39.82 -25.11 -9.51
N VAL A 219 38.54 -25.29 -9.17
CA VAL A 219 37.40 -25.20 -10.10
C VAL A 219 37.33 -23.82 -10.76
N ASN A 220 37.50 -22.74 -10.00
CA ASN A 220 37.42 -21.37 -10.54
C ASN A 220 38.60 -21.04 -11.49
N ASN A 221 39.78 -21.59 -11.25
CA ASN A 221 40.95 -21.40 -12.12
C ASN A 221 40.88 -22.26 -13.40
N VAL A 222 40.33 -23.48 -13.34
CA VAL A 222 40.16 -24.38 -14.49
C VAL A 222 39.06 -23.87 -15.46
N ASN A 223 38.04 -23.18 -14.93
CA ASN A 223 36.90 -22.64 -15.70
C ASN A 223 37.30 -21.53 -16.70
N SER A 224 38.47 -20.90 -16.53
CA SER A 224 38.91 -19.80 -17.40
C SER A 224 39.67 -20.24 -18.67
N ARG A 225 40.00 -21.53 -18.82
CA ARG A 225 40.97 -21.98 -19.85
C ARG A 225 40.59 -23.19 -20.72
N SER A 226 39.40 -23.77 -20.63
CA SER A 226 39.05 -24.92 -21.51
C SER A 226 37.61 -24.88 -22.04
N ALA A 227 37.48 -25.01 -23.37
CA ALA A 227 36.21 -24.99 -24.11
C ALA A 227 35.43 -26.32 -24.04
N ILE A 228 35.97 -27.35 -23.38
CA ILE A 228 35.41 -28.72 -23.34
C ILE A 228 34.21 -28.82 -22.37
N TRP A 229 33.97 -27.83 -21.52
CA TRP A 229 33.02 -27.90 -20.41
C TRP A 229 31.84 -26.92 -20.51
N TRP A 230 31.23 -26.77 -21.68
CA TRP A 230 30.01 -25.96 -21.80
C TRP A 230 28.80 -26.59 -21.07
N SER A 231 28.73 -27.92 -20.98
CA SER A 231 27.86 -28.67 -20.05
C SER A 231 28.41 -28.70 -18.61
N GLY A 232 29.72 -28.57 -18.44
CA GLY A 232 30.39 -28.45 -17.14
C GLY A 232 30.18 -27.11 -16.45
N PHE A 233 29.76 -26.05 -17.15
CA PHE A 233 29.48 -24.75 -16.54
C PHE A 233 28.32 -24.81 -15.53
N ALA A 234 27.31 -25.65 -15.80
CA ALA A 234 26.24 -25.94 -14.85
C ALA A 234 26.78 -26.75 -13.66
N VAL A 235 27.54 -27.81 -13.92
CA VAL A 235 28.19 -28.65 -12.90
C VAL A 235 29.07 -27.83 -11.96
N ILE A 236 29.90 -26.95 -12.50
CA ILE A 236 30.78 -26.02 -11.76
C ILE A 236 29.95 -25.03 -10.94
N LYS A 237 28.93 -24.41 -11.53
CA LYS A 237 28.02 -23.49 -10.83
C LYS A 237 27.25 -24.18 -9.69
N HIS A 238 26.96 -25.47 -9.85
CA HIS A 238 26.27 -26.31 -8.87
C HIS A 238 27.21 -26.87 -7.79
N LEU A 239 28.47 -27.19 -8.12
CA LEU A 239 29.53 -27.53 -7.17
C LEU A 239 29.90 -26.32 -6.31
N MET A 240 30.02 -25.12 -6.91
CA MET A 240 30.21 -23.86 -6.16
C MET A 240 29.03 -23.58 -5.20
N PHE A 241 27.81 -23.96 -5.58
CA PHE A 241 26.61 -23.86 -4.72
C PHE A 241 26.64 -24.89 -3.57
N LEU A 242 27.28 -26.05 -3.78
CA LEU A 242 27.46 -27.08 -2.76
C LEU A 242 28.51 -26.68 -1.73
N ASP A 243 29.69 -26.25 -2.18
CA ASP A 243 30.78 -25.82 -1.32
C ASP A 243 30.37 -24.63 -0.46
N THR A 244 29.61 -23.69 -1.02
CA THR A 244 29.09 -22.53 -0.29
C THR A 244 28.02 -22.88 0.75
N ASN A 245 27.14 -23.85 0.48
CA ASN A 245 26.12 -24.32 1.43
C ASN A 245 26.71 -25.17 2.55
N PHE A 246 27.59 -26.10 2.22
CA PHE A 246 28.26 -26.95 3.21
C PHE A 246 29.19 -26.12 4.11
N PHE A 247 29.93 -25.17 3.52
CA PHE A 247 30.76 -24.24 4.27
C PHE A 247 29.93 -23.32 5.18
N ALA A 248 28.85 -22.71 4.67
CA ALA A 248 27.96 -21.88 5.49
C ALA A 248 27.33 -22.69 6.63
N PHE A 249 27.00 -23.96 6.40
CA PHE A 249 26.58 -24.89 7.44
C PHE A 249 27.66 -25.13 8.49
N CYS A 250 28.89 -25.44 8.07
CA CYS A 250 30.03 -25.65 8.96
C CYS A 250 30.37 -24.41 9.79
N VAL A 251 30.32 -23.22 9.20
CA VAL A 251 30.55 -21.93 9.88
C VAL A 251 29.46 -21.65 10.90
N ALA A 252 28.18 -21.74 10.51
CA ALA A 252 27.07 -21.60 11.45
C ALA A 252 27.17 -22.62 12.58
N ALA A 253 27.55 -23.87 12.27
CA ALA A 253 27.71 -24.95 13.25
C ALA A 253 28.85 -24.66 14.23
N GLY A 254 29.98 -24.19 13.73
CA GLY A 254 31.09 -23.72 14.57
C GLY A 254 30.68 -22.59 15.50
N ILE A 255 30.00 -21.55 14.98
CA ILE A 255 29.53 -20.41 15.77
C ILE A 255 28.56 -20.87 16.86
N PHE A 256 27.60 -21.73 16.53
CA PHE A 256 26.65 -22.23 17.50
C PHE A 256 27.28 -23.12 18.56
N LEU A 257 28.24 -23.97 18.19
CA LEU A 257 28.97 -24.78 19.16
C LEU A 257 29.82 -23.90 20.10
N ILE A 258 30.38 -22.79 19.60
CA ILE A 258 31.06 -21.78 20.43
C ILE A 258 30.04 -21.12 21.35
N PHE A 259 29.08 -20.37 20.81
CA PHE A 259 28.24 -19.44 21.58
C PHE A 259 27.03 -20.12 22.23
N GLY A 260 26.42 -21.11 21.60
CA GLY A 260 25.27 -21.85 22.12
C GLY A 260 25.61 -22.59 23.42
N SER A 261 26.83 -23.12 23.54
CA SER A 261 27.30 -23.80 24.76
C SER A 261 27.46 -22.87 25.97
N TYR A 262 27.74 -21.59 25.76
CA TYR A 262 27.86 -20.60 26.84
C TYR A 262 26.52 -19.97 27.24
N PHE A 263 25.54 -19.94 26.33
CA PHE A 263 24.32 -19.14 26.53
C PHE A 263 23.03 -19.94 26.63
N VAL A 264 23.03 -21.25 26.36
CA VAL A 264 21.77 -21.99 26.20
C VAL A 264 21.80 -23.41 26.79
N LYS A 265 20.78 -23.76 27.58
CA LYS A 265 20.75 -24.96 28.45
C LYS A 265 19.92 -26.16 27.91
N SER A 266 19.23 -26.05 26.77
CA SER A 266 18.25 -27.09 26.33
C SER A 266 18.74 -27.94 25.14
N LYS A 267 18.42 -29.25 25.13
CA LYS A 267 18.70 -30.18 24.01
C LYS A 267 17.86 -29.90 22.74
N LEU A 268 16.73 -29.20 22.88
CA LEU A 268 15.84 -28.79 21.77
C LEU A 268 16.57 -27.88 20.75
N MET A 269 17.65 -27.25 21.21
CA MET A 269 18.47 -26.27 20.52
C MET A 269 19.24 -26.76 19.31
N ILE A 270 19.75 -27.99 19.31
CA ILE A 270 20.58 -28.46 18.20
C ILE A 270 19.71 -28.70 16.96
N ASN A 271 18.49 -29.22 17.14
CA ASN A 271 17.52 -29.41 16.07
C ASN A 271 17.05 -28.08 15.46
N TYR A 272 16.81 -27.05 16.27
CA TYR A 272 16.46 -25.71 15.76
C TYR A 272 17.66 -24.99 15.15
N PHE A 273 18.86 -25.24 15.64
CA PHE A 273 20.09 -24.72 15.05
C PHE A 273 20.37 -25.34 13.69
N ILE A 274 20.22 -26.66 13.55
CA ILE A 274 20.29 -27.36 12.26
C ILE A 274 19.18 -26.85 11.33
N ALA A 275 17.94 -26.73 11.83
CA ALA A 275 16.84 -26.14 11.07
C ALA A 275 17.17 -24.73 10.58
N ALA A 276 17.68 -23.86 11.46
CA ALA A 276 17.98 -22.48 11.14
C ALA A 276 19.24 -22.33 10.26
N THR A 277 20.16 -23.29 10.33
CA THR A 277 21.32 -23.38 9.44
C THR A 277 20.92 -23.85 8.04
N MET A 278 20.00 -24.83 7.95
CA MET A 278 19.40 -25.27 6.69
C MET A 278 18.48 -24.20 6.08
N VAL A 279 17.83 -23.39 6.92
CA VAL A 279 17.13 -22.17 6.50
C VAL A 279 18.13 -21.11 6.06
N ASN A 280 19.26 -20.91 6.74
CA ASN A 280 20.32 -19.99 6.32
C ASN A 280 20.94 -20.38 4.97
N THR A 281 21.24 -21.65 4.73
CA THR A 281 21.75 -22.13 3.44
C THR A 281 20.71 -22.09 2.33
N HIS A 282 19.42 -21.96 2.64
CA HIS A 282 18.42 -21.69 1.61
C HIS A 282 18.17 -20.19 1.41
N PHE A 283 18.14 -19.41 2.50
CA PHE A 283 17.84 -17.97 2.49
C PHE A 283 19.01 -17.12 2.04
N LEU A 284 20.25 -17.42 2.46
CA LEU A 284 21.48 -16.72 2.03
C LEU A 284 21.67 -16.79 0.52
N PHE A 285 21.19 -17.85 -0.13
CA PHE A 285 21.34 -18.07 -1.56
C PHE A 285 20.04 -17.98 -2.36
N SER A 286 18.90 -17.71 -1.72
CA SER A 286 17.66 -17.35 -2.42
C SER A 286 17.82 -15.95 -3.02
N LYS A 287 17.77 -15.87 -4.35
CA LYS A 287 17.92 -14.63 -5.15
C LYS A 287 17.10 -13.41 -4.66
N PRO A 288 15.89 -13.49 -4.07
CA PRO A 288 15.07 -12.28 -3.86
C PRO A 288 15.48 -11.41 -2.66
N MET A 289 15.68 -11.99 -1.47
CA MET A 289 15.79 -11.20 -0.23
C MET A 289 17.13 -10.44 -0.14
N TRP A 290 18.25 -11.12 -0.46
CA TRP A 290 19.57 -10.49 -0.35
C TRP A 290 19.93 -9.61 -1.55
N ASN A 291 19.36 -9.83 -2.73
CA ASN A 291 19.47 -8.86 -3.84
C ASN A 291 18.88 -7.50 -3.45
N GLN A 292 17.83 -7.49 -2.62
CA GLN A 292 17.23 -6.25 -2.11
C GLN A 292 18.00 -5.65 -0.93
N ILE A 293 18.55 -6.48 -0.02
CA ILE A 293 19.30 -6.00 1.16
C ILE A 293 20.70 -5.47 0.80
N PHE A 294 21.46 -6.18 -0.04
CA PHE A 294 22.85 -5.83 -0.38
C PHE A 294 23.03 -5.15 -1.73
N ARG A 295 21.94 -4.89 -2.47
CA ARG A 295 21.91 -4.14 -3.72
C ARG A 295 23.03 -4.50 -4.70
N GLY A 296 22.90 -5.66 -5.33
CA GLY A 296 23.54 -5.91 -6.63
C GLY A 296 24.71 -6.89 -6.64
N ALA A 297 24.56 -8.10 -6.10
CA ALA A 297 25.44 -9.18 -6.52
C ALA A 297 24.63 -10.39 -6.95
N ASP A 298 24.59 -10.67 -8.25
CA ASP A 298 24.77 -12.05 -8.66
C ASP A 298 26.03 -12.51 -7.92
N TRP A 299 25.89 -13.30 -6.86
CA TRP A 299 27.01 -13.79 -6.05
C TRP A 299 28.12 -14.41 -6.92
N LEU A 300 27.74 -14.87 -8.12
CA LEU A 300 28.55 -15.33 -9.24
C LEU A 300 29.52 -14.29 -9.85
N LYS A 301 29.38 -12.99 -9.56
CA LYS A 301 30.24 -11.89 -10.05
C LYS A 301 31.25 -11.38 -9.01
N LEU A 302 31.18 -11.88 -7.77
CA LEU A 302 32.12 -11.52 -6.70
C LEU A 302 33.38 -12.40 -6.81
N SER A 303 34.56 -11.86 -6.50
CA SER A 303 35.76 -12.68 -6.32
C SER A 303 35.55 -13.67 -5.17
N GLY A 304 36.17 -14.87 -5.25
CA GLY A 304 35.97 -15.94 -4.26
C GLY A 304 36.14 -15.48 -2.81
N ILE A 305 37.15 -14.63 -2.56
CA ILE A 305 37.45 -14.06 -1.23
C ILE A 305 36.38 -13.06 -0.74
N LEU A 306 35.88 -12.20 -1.62
CA LEU A 306 34.85 -11.21 -1.25
C LEU A 306 33.47 -11.86 -1.05
N MET A 307 33.17 -12.90 -1.85
CA MET A 307 31.99 -13.74 -1.66
C MET A 307 32.04 -14.45 -0.30
N PHE A 308 33.20 -15.05 0.00
CA PHE A 308 33.48 -15.77 1.24
C PHE A 308 33.33 -14.92 2.50
N SER A 309 33.97 -13.74 2.52
CA SER A 309 33.87 -12.81 3.66
C SER A 309 32.43 -12.36 3.92
N LYS A 310 31.67 -12.04 2.87
CA LYS A 310 30.25 -11.66 2.99
C LYS A 310 29.38 -12.81 3.54
N MET A 311 29.64 -14.05 3.11
CA MET A 311 28.93 -15.23 3.60
C MET A 311 29.19 -15.49 5.08
N ILE A 312 30.45 -15.41 5.52
CA ILE A 312 30.81 -15.58 6.93
C ILE A 312 30.09 -14.54 7.78
N VAL A 313 30.14 -13.26 7.38
CA VAL A 313 29.48 -12.17 8.11
C VAL A 313 27.97 -12.40 8.18
N ALA A 314 27.32 -12.79 7.08
CA ALA A 314 25.88 -13.04 7.07
C ALA A 314 25.49 -14.25 7.93
N ALA A 315 26.23 -15.35 7.85
CA ALA A 315 26.04 -16.53 8.69
C ALA A 315 26.24 -16.21 10.18
N LEU A 316 27.25 -15.40 10.52
CA LEU A 316 27.48 -14.85 11.87
C LEU A 316 26.29 -14.06 12.36
N LEU A 317 25.87 -13.05 11.60
CA LEU A 317 24.78 -12.15 11.99
C LEU A 317 23.48 -12.91 12.20
N VAL A 318 23.09 -13.77 11.26
CA VAL A 318 21.83 -14.51 11.39
C VAL A 318 21.89 -15.51 12.55
N SER A 319 23.01 -16.21 12.72
CA SER A 319 23.19 -17.12 13.86
C SER A 319 23.10 -16.40 15.20
N LEU A 320 23.72 -15.23 15.34
CA LEU A 320 23.64 -14.38 16.53
C LEU A 320 22.21 -13.90 16.79
N ILE A 321 21.49 -13.50 15.74
CA ILE A 321 20.07 -13.09 15.83
C ILE A 321 19.21 -14.26 16.33
N ILE A 322 19.34 -15.46 15.75
CA ILE A 322 18.58 -16.65 16.16
C ILE A 322 18.88 -17.02 17.61
N ILE A 323 20.15 -17.06 17.99
CA ILE A 323 20.57 -17.34 19.38
C ILE A 323 19.96 -16.29 20.33
N GLY A 324 19.97 -15.01 19.93
CA GLY A 324 19.35 -13.93 20.68
C GLY A 324 17.83 -14.12 20.85
N PHE A 325 17.10 -14.40 19.77
CA PHE A 325 15.66 -14.66 19.80
C PHE A 325 15.30 -15.85 20.67
N GLU A 326 16.05 -16.94 20.58
CA GLU A 326 15.79 -18.16 21.34
C GLU A 326 16.09 -17.96 22.83
N LYS A 327 17.18 -17.26 23.17
CA LYS A 327 17.47 -16.85 24.56
C LYS A 327 16.35 -15.97 25.11
N LEU A 328 15.82 -15.07 24.29
CA LEU A 328 14.69 -14.20 24.65
C LEU A 328 13.40 -15.01 24.86
N ARG A 329 13.12 -15.99 23.99
CA ARG A 329 11.99 -16.92 24.10
C ARG A 329 12.08 -17.77 25.36
N GLN A 330 13.24 -18.37 25.65
CA GLN A 330 13.45 -19.18 26.85
C GLN A 330 13.23 -18.36 28.12
N LYS A 331 13.86 -17.19 28.22
CA LYS A 331 13.62 -16.28 29.34
C LYS A 331 12.15 -15.88 29.46
N THR A 332 11.48 -15.64 28.33
CA THR A 332 10.05 -15.30 28.31
C THR A 332 9.21 -16.46 28.86
N PHE A 333 9.48 -17.69 28.41
CA PHE A 333 8.78 -18.88 28.89
C PHE A 333 9.02 -19.12 30.39
N GLU A 334 10.27 -19.04 30.83
CA GLU A 334 10.64 -19.14 32.25
C GLU A 334 9.93 -18.08 33.10
N GLN A 335 9.88 -16.83 32.63
CA GLN A 335 9.21 -15.71 33.32
C GLN A 335 7.70 -15.89 33.40
N VAL A 336 7.06 -16.36 32.32
CA VAL A 336 5.61 -16.64 32.31
C VAL A 336 5.30 -17.84 33.21
N ALA A 337 6.07 -18.93 33.11
CA ALA A 337 5.88 -20.12 33.93
C ALA A 337 6.08 -19.83 35.43
N SER A 338 7.08 -19.00 35.77
CA SER A 338 7.35 -18.55 37.14
C SER A 338 6.47 -17.37 37.59
N ARG A 339 5.59 -16.85 36.73
CA ARG A 339 4.72 -15.68 36.98
C ARG A 339 5.46 -14.38 37.31
N SER A 340 6.78 -14.33 37.07
CA SER A 340 7.64 -13.16 37.28
C SER A 340 7.97 -12.51 35.92
N THR A 341 6.97 -11.86 35.32
CA THR A 341 7.15 -11.17 34.03
C THR A 341 8.15 -10.02 34.15
N LYS A 342 9.14 -9.98 33.24
CA LYS A 342 10.11 -8.89 33.12
C LYS A 342 10.15 -8.35 31.69
N TRP A 343 11.02 -7.38 31.44
CA TRP A 343 11.15 -6.69 30.16
C TRP A 343 11.28 -7.63 28.95
N GLN A 344 11.87 -8.82 29.09
CA GLN A 344 11.95 -9.80 28.00
C GLN A 344 10.56 -10.24 27.53
N THR A 345 9.70 -10.68 28.45
CA THR A 345 8.31 -11.02 28.15
C THR A 345 7.55 -9.83 27.58
N GLY A 346 7.78 -8.64 28.13
CA GLY A 346 7.20 -7.39 27.62
C GLY A 346 7.54 -7.11 26.15
N ILE A 347 8.83 -7.20 25.80
CA ILE A 347 9.28 -6.95 24.42
C ILE A 347 8.78 -8.02 23.45
N VAL A 348 8.88 -9.30 23.79
CA VAL A 348 8.41 -10.40 22.90
C VAL A 348 6.92 -10.27 22.62
N SER A 349 6.12 -10.01 23.65
CA SER A 349 4.68 -9.82 23.48
C SER A 349 4.35 -8.55 22.70
N ALA A 350 5.05 -7.44 22.93
CA ALA A 350 4.88 -6.22 22.14
C ALA A 350 5.20 -6.46 20.65
N VAL A 351 6.23 -7.26 20.31
CA VAL A 351 6.52 -7.63 18.92
C VAL A 351 5.38 -8.46 18.31
N ILE A 352 4.87 -9.45 19.04
CA ILE A 352 3.75 -10.29 18.58
C ILE A 352 2.50 -9.44 18.38
N VAL A 353 2.14 -8.62 19.36
CA VAL A 353 0.99 -7.70 19.31
C VAL A 353 1.14 -6.74 18.13
N THR A 354 2.34 -6.21 17.89
CA THR A 354 2.62 -5.34 16.75
C THR A 354 2.41 -6.08 15.42
N LEU A 355 2.94 -7.30 15.29
CA LEU A 355 2.78 -8.10 14.07
C LEU A 355 1.29 -8.38 13.78
N VAL A 356 0.54 -8.80 14.80
CA VAL A 356 -0.91 -9.05 14.68
C VAL A 356 -1.64 -7.77 14.31
N SER A 357 -1.37 -6.67 15.01
CA SER A 357 -2.00 -5.37 14.76
C SER A 357 -1.69 -4.84 13.36
N PHE A 358 -0.44 -4.98 12.91
CA PHE A 358 -0.02 -4.58 11.58
C PHE A 358 -0.76 -5.36 10.49
N ILE A 359 -0.90 -6.69 10.65
CA ILE A 359 -1.66 -7.53 9.72
C ILE A 359 -3.13 -7.09 9.67
N ILE A 360 -3.75 -6.84 10.82
CA ILE A 360 -5.15 -6.39 10.92
C ILE A 360 -5.35 -5.04 10.23
N LEU A 361 -4.46 -4.07 10.43
CA LEU A 361 -4.53 -2.77 9.77
C LEU A 361 -4.31 -2.91 8.26
N LEU A 362 -3.28 -3.65 7.84
CA LEU A 362 -2.93 -3.82 6.43
C LEU A 362 -4.02 -4.57 5.65
N ILE A 363 -4.65 -5.58 6.24
CA ILE A 363 -5.75 -6.32 5.58
C ILE A 363 -7.00 -5.45 5.46
N THR A 364 -7.24 -4.59 6.46
CA THR A 364 -8.34 -3.61 6.45
C THR A 364 -8.18 -2.61 5.31
N ASP A 365 -7.00 -2.01 5.17
CA ASP A 365 -6.72 -1.07 4.07
C ASP A 365 -6.81 -1.73 2.69
N ASN A 366 -6.62 -3.04 2.62
CA ASN A 366 -6.80 -3.80 1.40
C ASN A 366 -8.22 -4.37 1.24
N ALA A 367 -9.22 -3.78 1.91
CA ALA A 367 -10.63 -4.18 1.86
C ALA A 367 -10.83 -5.68 2.13
N MET A 368 -10.13 -6.21 3.12
CA MET A 368 -10.16 -7.62 3.52
C MET A 368 -9.61 -8.59 2.44
N ASN A 369 -8.85 -8.09 1.46
CA ASN A 369 -8.24 -8.90 0.41
C ASN A 369 -6.84 -9.40 0.83
N ALA A 370 -6.79 -10.64 1.31
CA ALA A 370 -5.54 -11.29 1.73
C ALA A 370 -4.51 -11.42 0.59
N GLN A 371 -4.94 -11.60 -0.67
CA GLN A 371 -4.02 -11.66 -1.81
C GLN A 371 -3.35 -10.31 -2.08
N ALA A 372 -4.10 -9.22 -1.94
CA ALA A 372 -3.56 -7.87 -2.05
C ALA A 372 -2.54 -7.59 -0.94
N LEU A 373 -2.82 -7.99 0.31
CA LEU A 373 -1.89 -7.90 1.43
C LEU A 373 -0.56 -8.59 1.14
N ILE A 374 -0.59 -9.85 0.67
CA ILE A 374 0.63 -10.61 0.38
C ILE A 374 1.45 -9.94 -0.73
N ARG A 375 0.79 -9.43 -1.78
CA ARG A 375 1.47 -8.71 -2.86
C ARG A 375 2.14 -7.42 -2.37
N VAL A 376 1.44 -6.62 -1.57
CA VAL A 376 1.98 -5.36 -1.03
C VAL A 376 3.17 -5.65 -0.13
N ALA A 377 3.02 -6.60 0.80
CA ALA A 377 4.07 -6.95 1.74
C ALA A 377 5.30 -7.58 1.07
N GLY A 378 5.09 -8.45 0.07
CA GLY A 378 6.16 -9.10 -0.68
C GLY A 378 6.92 -8.16 -1.62
N ASN A 379 6.26 -7.15 -2.20
CA ASN A 379 6.90 -6.24 -3.14
C ASN A 379 7.74 -5.14 -2.46
N LYS A 380 7.41 -4.76 -1.21
CA LYS A 380 8.08 -3.68 -0.48
C LYS A 380 8.43 -4.07 0.98
N PRO A 381 9.20 -5.16 1.20
CA PRO A 381 9.39 -5.73 2.53
C PRO A 381 10.07 -4.78 3.53
N LEU A 382 11.06 -3.99 3.07
CA LEU A 382 11.74 -3.02 3.93
C LEU A 382 10.84 -1.85 4.34
N LEU A 383 9.91 -1.45 3.48
CA LEU A 383 8.92 -0.40 3.81
C LEU A 383 7.89 -0.91 4.82
N MET A 384 7.47 -2.18 4.69
CA MET A 384 6.61 -2.82 5.70
C MET A 384 7.33 -2.96 7.04
N LEU A 385 8.63 -3.24 7.04
CA LEU A 385 9.43 -3.26 8.26
C LEU A 385 9.45 -1.88 8.94
N LEU A 386 9.57 -0.78 8.18
CA LEU A 386 9.45 0.57 8.75
C LEU A 386 8.07 0.83 9.38
N ASN A 387 6.99 0.40 8.72
CA ASN A 387 5.64 0.49 9.32
C ASN A 387 5.57 -0.28 10.64
N MET A 388 6.12 -1.50 10.68
CA MET A 388 6.16 -2.32 11.89
C MET A 388 7.03 -1.68 12.98
N LEU A 389 8.16 -1.05 12.64
CA LEU A 389 9.02 -0.35 13.61
C LEU A 389 8.32 0.85 14.24
N ALA A 390 7.62 1.65 13.43
CA ALA A 390 6.83 2.78 13.93
C ALA A 390 5.68 2.30 14.83
N LEU A 391 4.95 1.25 14.41
CA LEU A 391 3.87 0.67 15.22
C LEU A 391 4.40 0.03 16.51
N PHE A 392 5.55 -0.65 16.44
CA PHE A 392 6.21 -1.23 17.60
C PHE A 392 6.60 -0.17 18.62
N ALA A 393 7.16 0.96 18.17
CA ALA A 393 7.49 2.09 19.04
C ALA A 393 6.24 2.62 19.78
N PHE A 394 5.11 2.72 19.08
CA PHE A 394 3.82 3.11 19.67
C PHE A 394 3.28 2.07 20.67
N VAL A 395 3.28 0.79 20.31
CA VAL A 395 2.86 -0.31 21.21
C VAL A 395 3.75 -0.35 22.46
N LEU A 396 5.06 -0.15 22.32
CA LEU A 396 5.97 -0.09 23.47
C LEU A 396 5.62 1.03 24.44
N ILE A 397 5.17 2.20 23.95
CA ILE A 397 4.70 3.30 24.81
C ILE A 397 3.50 2.84 25.65
N ILE A 398 2.52 2.15 25.05
CA ILE A 398 1.38 1.57 25.80
C ILE A 398 1.88 0.61 26.87
N TYR A 399 2.84 -0.27 26.51
CA TYR A 399 3.41 -1.25 27.42
C TYR A 399 4.09 -0.64 28.64
N VAL A 400 4.85 0.45 28.46
CA VAL A 400 5.54 1.12 29.58
C VAL A 400 4.63 2.05 30.37
N LEU A 401 3.58 2.63 29.77
CA LEU A 401 2.60 3.44 30.50
C LEU A 401 1.78 2.57 31.46
N ILE A 402 1.21 1.47 30.97
CA ILE A 402 0.40 0.54 31.78
C ILE A 402 1.29 -0.37 32.66
N ASN A 403 2.45 -0.77 32.14
CA ASN A 403 3.47 -1.59 32.83
C ASN A 403 2.95 -2.94 33.38
N ARG A 404 1.93 -3.51 32.74
CA ARG A 404 1.28 -4.77 33.11
C ARG A 404 1.13 -5.64 31.87
N TRP A 405 1.83 -6.78 31.82
CA TRP A 405 2.05 -7.51 30.57
C TRP A 405 0.76 -7.89 29.81
N LEU A 406 -0.19 -8.53 30.48
CA LEU A 406 -1.42 -9.02 29.84
C LEU A 406 -2.39 -7.86 29.58
N ILE A 407 -2.51 -6.92 30.51
CA ILE A 407 -3.35 -5.72 30.32
C ILE A 407 -2.83 -4.88 29.15
N SER A 408 -1.52 -4.59 29.09
CA SER A 408 -0.90 -3.86 27.99
C SER A 408 -1.11 -4.55 26.64
N SER A 409 -1.00 -5.89 26.61
CA SER A 409 -1.22 -6.68 25.41
C SER A 409 -2.67 -6.56 24.92
N VAL A 410 -3.63 -6.76 25.83
CA VAL A 410 -5.07 -6.71 25.50
C VAL A 410 -5.51 -5.31 25.13
N VAL A 411 -5.11 -4.28 25.87
CA VAL A 411 -5.44 -2.87 25.55
C VAL A 411 -4.87 -2.48 24.19
N SER A 412 -3.63 -2.86 23.88
CA SER A 412 -3.04 -2.59 22.57
C SER A 412 -3.81 -3.25 21.43
N LEU A 413 -4.17 -4.54 21.59
CA LEU A 413 -4.95 -5.26 20.58
C LEU A 413 -6.36 -4.68 20.42
N VAL A 414 -7.04 -4.40 21.53
CA VAL A 414 -8.37 -3.77 21.54
C VAL A 414 -8.33 -2.44 20.80
N LEU A 415 -7.34 -1.58 21.09
CA LEU A 415 -7.17 -0.31 20.41
C LEU A 415 -6.98 -0.49 18.89
N MET A 416 -6.15 -1.44 18.48
CA MET A 416 -5.87 -1.69 17.06
C MET A 416 -7.06 -2.31 16.33
N ILE A 417 -7.83 -3.17 16.99
CA ILE A 417 -9.09 -3.71 16.45
C ILE A 417 -10.14 -2.61 16.34
N ALA A 418 -10.23 -1.70 17.33
CA ALA A 418 -11.14 -0.56 17.27
C ALA A 418 -10.82 0.35 16.08
N LEU A 419 -9.53 0.69 15.91
CA LEU A 419 -9.06 1.49 14.78
C LEU A 419 -9.31 0.78 13.45
N ALA A 420 -9.01 -0.51 13.35
CA ALA A 420 -9.27 -1.29 12.13
C ALA A 420 -10.76 -1.40 11.81
N PHE A 421 -11.61 -1.62 12.81
CA PHE A 421 -13.05 -1.65 12.63
C PHE A 421 -13.57 -0.29 12.14
N GLY A 422 -13.21 0.80 12.82
CA GLY A 422 -13.60 2.15 12.40
C GLY A 422 -13.09 2.47 10.99
N ASN A 423 -11.84 2.07 10.68
CA ASN A 423 -11.24 2.27 9.37
C ASN A 423 -12.00 1.49 8.29
N TYR A 424 -12.38 0.24 8.54
CA TYR A 424 -13.20 -0.55 7.62
C TYR A 424 -14.55 0.11 7.35
N GLN A 425 -15.24 0.58 8.40
CA GLN A 425 -16.52 1.27 8.26
C GLN A 425 -16.39 2.58 7.45
N LYS A 426 -15.30 3.33 7.67
CA LYS A 426 -15.00 4.53 6.89
C LYS A 426 -14.64 4.19 5.45
N LEU A 427 -13.92 3.10 5.18
CA LEU A 427 -13.56 2.67 3.83
C LEU A 427 -14.79 2.27 3.01
N ILE A 428 -15.70 1.46 3.56
CA ILE A 428 -16.91 1.03 2.83
C ILE A 428 -17.89 2.19 2.58
N SER A 429 -17.84 3.25 3.39
CA SER A 429 -18.68 4.43 3.22
C SER A 429 -17.99 5.49 2.36
N ARG A 430 -16.77 5.92 2.66
CA ARG A 430 -16.15 7.10 2.05
C ARG A 430 -15.04 6.79 1.06
N ASN A 431 -14.70 5.52 0.85
CA ASN A 431 -13.53 5.10 0.08
C ASN A 431 -12.23 5.79 0.56
N GLU A 432 -12.17 6.11 1.85
CA GLU A 432 -11.12 6.89 2.50
C GLU A 432 -10.82 6.28 3.88
N PRO A 433 -9.55 6.03 4.22
CA PRO A 433 -9.17 5.48 5.52
C PRO A 433 -9.27 6.55 6.61
N ILE A 434 -9.18 6.13 7.87
CA ILE A 434 -9.08 7.06 9.01
C ILE A 434 -7.77 7.83 8.90
N THR A 435 -7.87 9.16 8.92
CA THR A 435 -6.75 10.09 8.91
C THR A 435 -6.61 10.81 10.25
N PRO A 436 -5.47 11.45 10.54
CA PRO A 436 -5.28 12.19 11.80
C PRO A 436 -6.28 13.33 12.03
N ILE A 437 -6.86 13.91 10.97
CA ILE A 437 -7.86 14.98 11.11
C ILE A 437 -9.17 14.44 11.71
N ASP A 438 -9.48 13.17 11.47
CA ASP A 438 -10.66 12.53 12.03
C ASP A 438 -10.57 12.44 13.56
N ILE A 439 -9.35 12.23 14.08
CA ILE A 439 -9.10 12.14 15.52
C ILE A 439 -9.00 13.53 16.16
N SER A 440 -8.37 14.50 15.49
CA SER A 440 -8.13 15.82 16.09
C SER A 440 -9.30 16.80 15.95
N SER A 441 -10.06 16.72 14.86
CA SER A 441 -11.06 17.73 14.47
C SER A 441 -12.49 17.17 14.43
N ASN A 442 -12.68 15.90 14.05
CA ASN A 442 -14.00 15.27 13.91
C ASN A 442 -14.54 14.60 15.19
N ILE A 443 -13.82 14.58 16.32
CA ILE A 443 -14.41 14.16 17.62
C ILE A 443 -15.65 15.02 17.95
N LYS A 444 -15.69 16.28 17.48
CA LYS A 444 -16.87 17.16 17.60
C LYS A 444 -18.05 16.75 16.70
N ASN A 445 -17.81 15.94 15.67
CA ASN A 445 -18.81 15.44 14.71
C ASN A 445 -19.05 13.92 14.86
N ALA A 446 -18.78 13.35 16.05
CA ALA A 446 -18.91 11.92 16.32
C ALA A 446 -20.31 11.36 15.99
N SER A 447 -21.37 12.18 16.08
CA SER A 447 -22.74 11.80 15.68
C SER A 447 -22.83 11.36 14.22
N GLU A 448 -22.13 12.03 13.31
CA GLU A 448 -22.15 11.68 11.88
C GLU A 448 -21.34 10.43 11.56
N ILE A 449 -20.33 10.11 12.40
CA ILE A 449 -19.62 8.83 12.32
C ILE A 449 -20.52 7.71 12.85
N LEU A 450 -21.29 7.96 13.90
CA LEU A 450 -22.26 7.01 14.45
C LEU A 450 -23.41 6.74 13.47
N ASP A 451 -23.83 7.71 12.66
CA ASP A 451 -24.84 7.51 11.60
C ASP A 451 -24.37 6.59 10.47
N LEU A 452 -23.05 6.42 10.30
CA LEU A 452 -22.46 5.57 9.27
C LEU A 452 -22.28 4.11 9.71
N VAL A 453 -22.48 3.81 11.00
CA VAL A 453 -22.19 2.50 11.57
C VAL A 453 -23.39 1.98 12.35
N ASN A 454 -23.65 0.67 12.28
CA ASN A 454 -24.67 0.08 13.13
C ASN A 454 -24.28 0.26 14.62
N ILE A 455 -25.03 1.09 15.34
CA ILE A 455 -24.77 1.43 16.75
C ILE A 455 -24.70 0.19 17.64
N TRP A 456 -25.49 -0.86 17.34
CA TRP A 456 -25.47 -2.11 18.11
C TRP A 456 -24.19 -2.91 17.89
N LEU A 457 -23.59 -2.84 16.69
CA LEU A 457 -22.26 -3.41 16.47
C LEU A 457 -21.20 -2.67 17.29
N VAL A 458 -21.27 -1.33 17.35
CA VAL A 458 -20.36 -0.52 18.15
C VAL A 458 -20.51 -0.85 19.64
N VAL A 459 -21.75 -0.88 20.15
CA VAL A 459 -22.03 -1.23 21.55
C VAL A 459 -21.56 -2.65 21.88
N GLY A 460 -21.87 -3.64 21.03
CA GLY A 460 -21.42 -5.01 21.21
C GLY A 460 -19.89 -5.14 21.23
N LEU A 461 -19.20 -4.38 20.36
CA LEU A 461 -17.74 -4.32 20.31
C LEU A 461 -17.15 -3.67 21.57
N LEU A 462 -17.74 -2.57 22.07
CA LEU A 462 -17.33 -1.92 23.31
C LEU A 462 -17.53 -2.82 24.54
N ILE A 463 -18.65 -3.55 24.61
CA ILE A 463 -18.91 -4.54 25.67
C ILE A 463 -17.87 -5.66 25.59
N GLY A 464 -17.62 -6.20 24.39
CA GLY A 464 -16.59 -7.21 24.17
C GLY A 464 -15.20 -6.75 24.63
N PHE A 465 -14.83 -5.50 24.33
CA PHE A 465 -13.60 -4.89 24.79
C PHE A 465 -13.54 -4.73 26.32
N ALA A 466 -14.62 -4.26 26.94
CA ALA A 466 -14.70 -4.15 28.40
C ALA A 466 -14.56 -5.52 29.08
N ILE A 467 -15.19 -6.56 28.53
CA ILE A 467 -15.05 -7.95 29.02
C ILE A 467 -13.61 -8.43 28.87
N LEU A 468 -12.98 -8.26 27.70
CA LEU A 468 -11.59 -8.69 27.48
C LEU A 468 -10.61 -7.99 28.41
N ILE A 469 -10.76 -6.67 28.61
CA ILE A 469 -9.94 -5.90 29.55
C ILE A 469 -10.22 -6.34 30.99
N GLY A 470 -11.47 -6.54 31.37
CA GLY A 470 -11.86 -7.06 32.68
C GLY A 470 -11.28 -8.44 32.98
N LEU A 471 -11.33 -9.36 32.00
CA LEU A 471 -10.72 -10.68 32.08
C LEU A 471 -9.19 -10.60 32.18
N ALA A 472 -8.54 -9.67 31.48
CA ALA A 472 -7.11 -9.44 31.59
C ALA A 472 -6.72 -8.95 32.99
N ILE A 473 -7.45 -7.97 33.53
CA ILE A 473 -7.26 -7.45 34.89
C ILE A 473 -7.48 -8.57 35.92
N PHE A 474 -8.57 -9.31 35.80
CA PHE A 474 -8.89 -10.44 36.68
C PHE A 474 -7.78 -11.50 36.64
N SER A 475 -7.35 -11.89 35.44
CA SER A 475 -6.30 -12.90 35.24
C SER A 475 -4.98 -12.44 35.83
N GLU A 476 -4.54 -11.20 35.60
CA GLU A 476 -3.31 -10.69 36.21
C GLU A 476 -3.36 -10.64 37.73
N ARG A 477 -4.51 -10.19 38.30
CA ARG A 477 -4.70 -10.14 39.75
C ARG A 477 -4.69 -11.54 40.36
N LYS A 478 -5.37 -12.51 39.74
CA LYS A 478 -5.42 -13.91 40.20
C LYS A 478 -4.06 -14.61 40.06
N LEU A 479 -3.34 -14.34 38.98
CA LEU A 479 -2.00 -14.90 38.74
C LEU A 479 -0.90 -14.14 39.49
N LYS A 480 -1.23 -13.03 40.16
CA LYS A 480 -0.30 -12.15 40.92
C LYS A 480 0.90 -11.71 40.09
N MET A 481 0.67 -11.37 38.82
CA MET A 481 1.76 -10.99 37.91
C MET A 481 2.38 -9.63 38.29
N THR A 482 3.68 -9.50 38.13
CA THR A 482 4.44 -8.30 38.51
C THR A 482 4.54 -7.27 37.40
N ALA A 483 4.92 -6.04 37.76
CA ALA A 483 5.30 -5.02 36.79
C ALA A 483 6.48 -5.49 35.92
N VAL A 484 6.48 -5.06 34.66
CA VAL A 484 7.38 -5.60 33.61
C VAL A 484 8.69 -4.82 33.53
N PHE A 485 8.61 -3.49 33.60
CA PHE A 485 9.72 -2.55 33.39
C PHE A 485 9.99 -1.72 34.65
N GLY A 486 11.26 -1.48 34.95
CA GLY A 486 11.69 -0.52 35.97
C GLY A 486 11.56 0.92 35.49
N TRP A 487 11.58 1.90 36.40
CA TRP A 487 11.33 3.31 36.04
C TRP A 487 12.36 3.88 35.04
N ILE A 488 13.64 3.52 35.16
CA ILE A 488 14.70 3.96 34.21
C ILE A 488 14.44 3.41 32.82
N SER A 489 14.12 2.11 32.69
CA SER A 489 13.85 1.52 31.39
C SER A 489 12.56 2.06 30.76
N ARG A 490 11.55 2.40 31.57
CA ARG A 490 10.34 3.09 31.08
C ARG A 490 10.69 4.45 30.47
N LEU A 491 11.47 5.28 31.17
CA LEU A 491 11.92 6.57 30.64
C LEU A 491 12.73 6.41 29.36
N GLY A 492 13.71 5.49 29.34
CA GLY A 492 14.51 5.21 28.15
C GLY A 492 13.67 4.78 26.94
N ILE A 493 12.70 3.88 27.14
CA ILE A 493 11.78 3.43 26.08
C ILE A 493 10.89 4.58 25.61
N ILE A 494 10.33 5.40 26.51
CA ILE A 494 9.50 6.55 26.13
C ILE A 494 10.31 7.54 25.28
N VAL A 495 11.54 7.86 25.69
CA VAL A 495 12.40 8.79 24.95
C VAL A 495 12.76 8.22 23.58
N VAL A 496 13.23 6.98 23.51
CA VAL A 496 13.64 6.37 22.22
C VAL A 496 12.44 6.18 21.28
N SER A 497 11.33 5.62 21.76
CA SER A 497 10.11 5.48 20.96
C SER A 497 9.56 6.84 20.54
N GLY A 498 9.57 7.82 21.44
CA GLY A 498 9.15 9.19 21.15
C GLY A 498 10.01 9.86 20.08
N LEU A 499 11.33 9.70 20.12
CA LEU A 499 12.25 10.21 19.10
C LEU A 499 12.01 9.55 17.74
N ILE A 500 11.81 8.23 17.69
CA ILE A 500 11.48 7.50 16.45
C ILE A 500 10.17 8.04 15.85
N LEU A 501 9.12 8.15 16.66
CA LEU A 501 7.83 8.63 16.19
C LEU A 501 7.90 10.09 15.74
N THR A 502 8.60 10.95 16.49
CA THR A 502 8.81 12.37 16.15
C THR A 502 9.58 12.50 14.83
N LEU A 503 10.62 11.71 14.61
CA LEU A 503 11.38 11.71 13.36
C LEU A 503 10.46 11.43 12.17
N PHE A 504 9.60 10.42 12.25
CA PHE A 504 8.63 10.11 11.20
C PHE A 504 7.59 11.22 11.02
N ILE A 505 6.99 11.73 12.10
CA ILE A 505 5.98 12.80 12.04
C ILE A 505 6.53 14.07 11.37
N PHE A 506 7.80 14.41 11.59
CA PHE A 506 8.40 15.62 11.05
C PHE A 506 9.00 15.45 9.65
N LYS A 507 9.49 14.25 9.31
CA LYS A 507 10.17 14.01 8.03
C LYS A 507 9.27 13.43 6.95
N LEU A 508 8.27 12.62 7.29
CA LEU A 508 7.36 12.02 6.30
C LEU A 508 6.53 13.07 5.54
N PRO A 509 6.00 14.15 6.15
CA PRO A 509 5.28 15.18 5.39
C PRO A 509 6.16 15.94 4.39
N SER A 510 7.48 15.93 4.60
CA SER A 510 8.47 16.51 3.68
C SER A 510 8.85 15.55 2.55
N VAL A 511 8.37 14.32 2.56
CA VAL A 511 8.46 13.41 1.42
C VAL A 511 7.41 13.89 0.42
N PRO A 512 7.79 14.27 -0.82
CA PRO A 512 6.85 14.81 -1.80
C PRO A 512 5.60 13.93 -1.91
N SER A 513 4.42 14.44 -1.57
CA SER A 513 3.18 13.67 -1.63
C SER A 513 2.38 13.93 -2.92
N SER A 514 2.75 14.92 -3.74
CA SER A 514 2.02 15.28 -4.95
C SER A 514 2.61 14.74 -6.25
N SER A 515 1.74 14.35 -7.20
CA SER A 515 2.10 13.88 -8.55
C SER A 515 2.42 15.05 -9.48
N VAL A 516 2.76 16.18 -8.89
CA VAL A 516 2.55 17.45 -9.55
C VAL A 516 3.80 18.33 -9.37
N THR A 517 4.52 18.17 -8.26
CA THR A 517 5.82 18.82 -8.04
C THR A 517 7.06 17.98 -8.41
N TRP A 518 6.91 16.98 -9.29
CA TRP A 518 7.83 15.83 -9.44
C TRP A 518 9.34 16.07 -9.62
N LYS A 519 9.86 17.28 -9.86
CA LYS A 519 11.29 17.40 -10.24
C LYS A 519 12.11 18.51 -9.59
N GLN A 520 11.59 19.33 -8.68
CA GLN A 520 12.41 20.39 -8.06
C GLN A 520 12.52 20.33 -6.52
N LYS A 521 13.68 19.81 -6.11
CA LYS A 521 14.53 20.29 -5.00
C LYS A 521 13.97 20.23 -3.57
N ASP A 522 13.64 19.04 -3.09
CA ASP A 522 13.96 18.72 -1.69
C ASP A 522 14.51 17.30 -1.54
N LYS A 523 15.69 17.13 -2.12
CA LYS A 523 16.49 15.91 -2.10
C LYS A 523 17.22 15.76 -0.76
N THR A 524 16.49 15.76 0.35
CA THR A 524 17.08 15.33 1.62
C THR A 524 17.52 13.86 1.50
N THR A 525 18.56 13.47 2.23
CA THR A 525 19.00 12.07 2.27
C THR A 525 17.87 11.14 2.69
N PHE A 526 17.02 11.60 3.61
CA PHE A 526 15.82 10.88 4.06
C PHE A 526 14.86 10.59 2.90
N ASN A 527 14.49 11.61 2.10
CA ASN A 527 13.56 11.47 0.98
C ASN A 527 14.11 10.52 -0.09
N LYS A 528 15.40 10.66 -0.45
CA LYS A 528 16.08 9.76 -1.39
C LYS A 528 16.04 8.32 -0.90
N THR A 529 16.35 8.08 0.37
CA THR A 529 16.34 6.73 0.92
C THR A 529 14.93 6.15 0.94
N LEU A 530 13.93 6.91 1.40
CA LEU A 530 12.56 6.40 1.49
C LEU A 530 12.00 6.00 0.11
N VAL A 531 12.29 6.79 -0.92
CA VAL A 531 11.71 6.58 -2.25
C VAL A 531 12.60 5.68 -3.10
N ASN A 532 13.85 6.06 -3.32
CA ASN A 532 14.73 5.31 -4.21
C ASN A 532 15.16 3.99 -3.56
N ASN A 533 15.15 3.91 -2.23
CA ASN A 533 15.59 2.69 -1.54
C ASN A 533 14.50 1.85 -0.92
N LEU A 534 13.45 2.46 -0.42
CA LEU A 534 12.36 1.74 0.23
C LEU A 534 11.10 1.73 -0.64
N HIS A 535 11.17 2.28 -1.86
CA HIS A 535 10.08 2.28 -2.84
C HIS A 535 8.79 2.90 -2.29
N TYR A 536 8.89 3.87 -1.38
CA TYR A 536 7.75 4.69 -0.98
C TYR A 536 7.19 5.38 -2.21
N SER A 537 5.91 5.15 -2.47
CA SER A 537 5.22 5.67 -3.65
C SER A 537 4.84 7.12 -3.39
N TYR A 538 5.33 8.01 -4.25
CA TYR A 538 4.83 9.36 -4.37
C TYR A 538 3.41 9.35 -4.94
N HIS A 539 2.57 10.26 -4.47
CA HIS A 539 1.21 10.49 -4.97
C HIS A 539 0.41 9.24 -5.33
N PRO A 540 0.00 8.51 -4.30
CA PRO A 540 -1.09 7.58 -4.47
C PRO A 540 -2.36 8.31 -4.95
N GLU A 541 -3.05 7.78 -5.96
CA GLU A 541 -4.28 8.30 -6.62
C GLU A 541 -5.40 8.75 -5.66
N SER A 542 -5.33 8.33 -4.40
CA SER A 542 -6.19 8.75 -3.31
C SER A 542 -5.48 8.49 -1.97
N VAL A 543 -6.00 9.10 -0.90
CA VAL A 543 -5.56 8.80 0.48
C VAL A 543 -5.64 7.30 0.77
N TRP A 544 -6.66 6.61 0.27
CA TRP A 544 -6.78 5.15 0.43
C TRP A 544 -5.67 4.38 -0.26
N TYR A 545 -5.31 4.79 -1.47
CA TYR A 545 -4.22 4.16 -2.20
C TYR A 545 -2.85 4.37 -1.50
N ASP A 546 -2.69 5.44 -0.73
CA ASP A 546 -1.49 5.67 0.10
C ASP A 546 -1.32 4.58 1.15
N TYR A 547 -2.39 4.36 1.93
CA TYR A 547 -2.41 3.34 2.97
C TYR A 547 -2.12 1.96 2.38
N LYS A 548 -2.68 1.66 1.19
CA LYS A 548 -2.42 0.41 0.48
C LYS A 548 -1.00 0.26 -0.04
N LYS A 549 -0.35 1.33 -0.52
CA LYS A 549 0.95 1.25 -1.19
C LYS A 549 2.14 1.50 -0.27
N ASN A 550 1.97 2.35 0.72
CA ASN A 550 3.02 2.79 1.64
C ASN A 550 2.85 2.20 3.04
N GLY A 551 1.68 1.64 3.33
CA GLY A 551 1.34 0.97 4.57
C GLY A 551 0.58 1.88 5.56
N PRO A 552 -0.27 1.30 6.42
CA PRO A 552 -1.20 2.03 7.29
C PRO A 552 -0.50 3.07 8.19
N VAL A 553 0.65 2.70 8.75
CA VAL A 553 1.29 3.44 9.83
C VAL A 553 2.02 4.65 9.27
N LEU A 554 2.83 4.46 8.23
CA LEU A 554 3.58 5.55 7.61
C LEU A 554 2.65 6.52 6.87
N ALA A 555 1.60 6.03 6.21
CA ALA A 555 0.60 6.87 5.54
C ALA A 555 -0.24 7.68 6.53
N PHE A 556 -0.54 7.13 7.71
CA PHE A 556 -1.16 7.88 8.80
C PHE A 556 -0.21 8.95 9.35
N MET A 557 1.04 8.60 9.62
CA MET A 557 2.03 9.51 10.20
C MET A 557 2.42 10.67 9.27
N SER A 558 2.45 10.44 7.95
CA SER A 558 2.72 11.51 6.96
C SER A 558 1.66 12.61 6.96
N ARG A 559 0.48 12.34 7.53
CA ARG A 559 -0.66 13.28 7.58
C ARG A 559 -0.89 13.92 8.95
N ILE A 560 -0.11 13.57 9.96
CA ILE A 560 -0.24 14.17 11.29
C ILE A 560 0.09 15.66 11.22
N ARG A 561 1.12 16.02 10.43
CA ARG A 561 1.54 17.41 10.23
C ARG A 561 1.60 17.71 8.74
N ILE A 562 0.48 18.13 8.17
CA ILE A 562 0.43 18.60 6.78
C ILE A 562 0.69 20.11 6.78
N PRO A 563 1.83 20.60 6.24
CA PRO A 563 1.97 22.02 5.98
C PRO A 563 0.89 22.43 4.97
N ILE A 564 0.16 23.50 5.27
CA ILE A 564 -0.87 24.03 4.36
C ILE A 564 -0.19 24.94 3.33
N MET A 565 0.63 25.88 3.82
CA MET A 565 1.29 26.89 3.01
C MET A 565 2.46 27.49 3.81
N ASP A 566 3.54 27.87 3.12
CA ASP A 566 4.64 28.60 3.74
C ASP A 566 4.18 30.01 4.14
N LYS A 567 4.57 30.45 5.34
CA LYS A 567 4.27 31.81 5.82
C LYS A 567 4.96 32.85 4.92
N PRO A 568 4.23 33.70 4.18
CA PRO A 568 4.85 34.73 3.38
C PRO A 568 5.59 35.74 4.28
N ALA A 569 6.77 36.18 3.85
CA ALA A 569 7.48 37.28 4.52
C ALA A 569 6.55 38.51 4.61
N GLY A 570 6.63 39.29 5.69
CA GLY A 570 5.80 40.50 5.84
C GLY A 570 4.31 40.26 6.14
N TYR A 571 3.87 39.02 6.36
CA TYR A 571 2.51 38.73 6.82
C TYR A 571 2.25 39.33 8.21
N SER A 572 1.33 40.30 8.27
CA SER A 572 0.89 40.99 9.48
C SER A 572 -0.54 41.50 9.30
N LYS A 573 -1.23 41.83 10.40
CA LYS A 573 -2.57 42.43 10.34
C LYS A 573 -2.59 43.70 9.48
N SER A 574 -1.63 44.60 9.70
CA SER A 574 -1.52 45.86 8.95
C SER A 574 -1.34 45.63 7.44
N THR A 575 -0.55 44.63 7.05
CA THR A 575 -0.37 44.26 5.64
C THR A 575 -1.69 43.80 5.01
N ILE A 576 -2.44 42.94 5.70
CA ILE A 576 -3.72 42.41 5.22
C ILE A 576 -4.79 43.50 5.16
N ASP A 577 -4.90 44.34 6.19
CA ASP A 577 -5.86 45.46 6.22
C ASP A 577 -5.59 46.47 5.08
N LYS A 578 -4.31 46.72 4.76
CA LYS A 578 -3.92 47.57 3.63
C LYS A 578 -4.35 46.99 2.29
N LEU A 579 -4.10 45.69 2.07
CA LEU A 579 -4.52 45.00 0.84
C LEU A 579 -6.04 44.98 0.70
N ALA A 580 -6.75 44.68 1.79
CA ALA A 580 -8.21 44.69 1.81
C ALA A 580 -8.78 46.06 1.42
N THR A 581 -8.19 47.14 1.94
CA THR A 581 -8.58 48.52 1.61
C THR A 581 -8.29 48.85 0.14
N GLU A 582 -7.10 48.49 -0.35
CA GLU A 582 -6.69 48.69 -1.76
C GLU A 582 -7.69 48.05 -2.73
N TYR A 583 -8.01 46.77 -2.52
CA TYR A 583 -8.90 46.05 -3.42
C TYR A 583 -10.38 46.38 -3.23
N ASN A 584 -10.79 46.86 -2.05
CA ASN A 584 -12.12 47.45 -1.87
C ASN A 584 -12.28 48.73 -2.73
N ASN A 585 -11.26 49.58 -2.78
CA ASN A 585 -11.27 50.77 -3.63
C ASN A 585 -11.23 50.41 -5.13
N GLU A 586 -10.48 49.36 -5.48
CA GLU A 586 -10.46 48.81 -6.84
C GLU A 586 -11.85 48.27 -7.24
N ALA A 587 -12.51 47.53 -6.33
CA ALA A 587 -13.88 47.06 -6.52
C ALA A 587 -14.86 48.20 -6.75
N GLN A 588 -14.81 49.27 -5.94
CA GLN A 588 -15.66 50.46 -6.14
C GLN A 588 -15.43 51.11 -7.51
N THR A 589 -14.18 51.17 -7.97
CA THR A 589 -13.83 51.74 -9.27
C THR A 589 -14.37 50.89 -10.43
N ILE A 590 -14.20 49.57 -10.36
CA ILE A 590 -14.75 48.63 -11.35
C ILE A 590 -16.28 48.68 -11.34
N ASN A 591 -16.90 48.71 -10.16
CA ASN A 591 -18.35 48.68 -9.97
C ASN A 591 -19.07 49.92 -10.53
N LYS A 592 -18.37 51.06 -10.75
CA LYS A 592 -18.92 52.21 -11.48
C LYS A 592 -19.29 51.87 -12.92
N LYS A 593 -18.64 50.87 -13.52
CA LYS A 593 -18.86 50.40 -14.90
C LYS A 593 -19.74 49.15 -14.98
N ARG A 594 -19.86 48.40 -13.88
CA ARG A 594 -20.68 47.19 -13.76
C ARG A 594 -22.11 47.54 -13.37
N LYS A 595 -23.09 47.09 -14.16
CA LYS A 595 -24.50 47.44 -13.94
C LYS A 595 -25.27 46.36 -13.18
N ASN A 596 -24.86 45.10 -13.31
CA ASN A 596 -25.65 43.96 -12.87
C ASN A 596 -25.28 43.54 -11.45
N ASN A 597 -26.19 42.80 -10.80
CA ASN A 597 -25.95 42.17 -9.51
C ASN A 597 -26.29 40.68 -9.63
N VAL A 598 -25.25 39.85 -9.58
CA VAL A 598 -25.35 38.41 -9.82
C VAL A 598 -26.28 37.69 -8.83
N ASN A 599 -26.56 38.27 -7.65
CA ASN A 599 -27.47 37.68 -6.66
C ASN A 599 -28.92 37.52 -7.17
N ASN A 600 -29.29 38.29 -8.21
CA ASN A 600 -30.60 38.17 -8.85
C ASN A 600 -30.62 37.11 -9.96
N ASP A 601 -29.44 36.65 -10.39
CA ASP A 601 -29.26 35.75 -11.52
C ASP A 601 -29.17 34.29 -11.04
N VAL A 602 -29.25 33.37 -11.99
CA VAL A 602 -28.98 31.97 -11.75
C VAL A 602 -27.59 31.62 -12.28
N VAL A 603 -26.73 31.10 -11.42
CA VAL A 603 -25.41 30.61 -11.81
C VAL A 603 -25.32 29.12 -11.55
N ILE A 604 -24.95 28.37 -12.59
CA ILE A 604 -24.81 26.91 -12.54
C ILE A 604 -23.35 26.57 -12.81
N TYR A 605 -22.66 26.04 -11.82
CA TYR A 605 -21.35 25.44 -12.01
C TYR A 605 -21.55 23.96 -12.33
N ILE A 606 -20.91 23.50 -13.40
CA ILE A 606 -20.96 22.10 -13.84
C ILE A 606 -19.52 21.59 -13.88
N LEU A 607 -19.16 20.85 -12.85
CA LEU A 607 -18.01 19.97 -12.89
C LEU A 607 -18.43 18.71 -13.65
N SER A 608 -17.94 18.59 -14.88
CA SER A 608 -18.17 17.43 -15.74
C SER A 608 -17.06 16.42 -15.55
N GLU A 609 -17.39 15.34 -14.84
CA GLU A 609 -16.44 14.28 -14.45
C GLU A 609 -15.60 13.81 -15.64
N SER A 610 -14.28 13.84 -15.47
CA SER A 610 -13.26 13.40 -16.42
C SER A 610 -13.38 14.00 -17.84
N PHE A 611 -14.10 15.11 -18.04
CA PHE A 611 -14.45 15.60 -19.38
C PHE A 611 -13.26 16.31 -20.08
N ALA A 612 -12.70 15.66 -21.09
CA ALA A 612 -11.68 16.25 -21.96
C ALA A 612 -11.74 15.69 -23.38
N ASN A 613 -11.56 16.54 -24.39
CA ASN A 613 -11.50 16.09 -25.78
C ASN A 613 -10.29 15.15 -26.02
N PRO A 614 -10.51 13.86 -26.34
CA PRO A 614 -9.44 12.87 -26.49
C PRO A 614 -8.52 13.17 -27.67
N ASN A 615 -8.97 13.93 -28.68
CA ASN A 615 -8.16 14.31 -29.84
C ASN A 615 -6.96 15.20 -29.50
N ARG A 616 -6.89 15.78 -28.28
CA ARG A 616 -5.71 16.52 -27.82
C ARG A 616 -4.60 15.62 -27.29
N VAL A 617 -4.87 14.34 -27.05
CA VAL A 617 -3.86 13.41 -26.54
C VAL A 617 -2.99 12.90 -27.70
N PRO A 618 -1.65 13.01 -27.61
CA PRO A 618 -0.76 12.58 -28.68
C PRO A 618 -0.95 11.11 -29.06
N GLY A 619 -1.11 10.87 -30.35
CA GLY A 619 -1.36 9.54 -30.91
C GLY A 619 -2.83 9.11 -30.89
N VAL A 620 -3.77 9.94 -30.40
CA VAL A 620 -5.20 9.65 -30.42
C VAL A 620 -5.91 10.42 -31.54
N LYS A 621 -6.79 9.75 -32.27
CA LYS A 621 -7.67 10.35 -33.28
C LYS A 621 -9.02 9.65 -33.29
N THR A 622 -10.10 10.38 -33.13
CA THR A 622 -11.47 9.86 -33.28
C THR A 622 -11.91 9.89 -34.74
N ASP A 623 -12.87 9.04 -35.12
CA ASP A 623 -13.37 8.99 -36.51
C ASP A 623 -14.12 10.27 -36.92
N SER A 624 -14.80 10.92 -35.98
CA SER A 624 -15.43 12.23 -36.09
C SER A 624 -15.30 13.00 -34.78
N ASP A 625 -15.60 14.31 -34.75
CA ASP A 625 -15.55 15.12 -33.52
C ASP A 625 -16.49 14.55 -32.45
N PRO A 626 -15.98 14.10 -31.29
CA PRO A 626 -16.81 13.44 -30.27
C PRO A 626 -17.64 14.43 -29.45
N ILE A 627 -17.31 15.73 -29.49
CA ILE A 627 -17.99 16.79 -28.71
C ILE A 627 -18.46 17.97 -29.59
N PRO A 628 -19.20 17.70 -30.67
CA PRO A 628 -19.49 18.69 -31.70
C PRO A 628 -20.34 19.86 -31.18
N TYR A 629 -21.29 19.61 -30.27
CA TYR A 629 -22.15 20.66 -29.75
C TYR A 629 -21.38 21.61 -28.82
N ILE A 630 -20.59 21.08 -27.90
CA ILE A 630 -19.73 21.88 -27.01
C ILE A 630 -18.70 22.65 -27.82
N ASN A 631 -18.07 22.05 -28.84
CA ASN A 631 -17.18 22.79 -29.74
C ASN A 631 -17.91 23.94 -30.47
N SER A 632 -19.19 23.76 -30.82
CA SER A 632 -20.00 24.85 -31.38
C SER A 632 -20.27 25.98 -30.36
N LEU A 633 -20.55 25.64 -29.09
CA LEU A 633 -20.73 26.63 -28.01
C LEU A 633 -19.46 27.44 -27.78
N LYS A 634 -18.30 26.77 -27.75
CA LYS A 634 -17.00 27.39 -27.49
C LYS A 634 -16.65 28.50 -28.50
N LYS A 635 -17.07 28.36 -29.77
CA LYS A 635 -16.80 29.37 -30.81
C LYS A 635 -17.35 30.76 -30.43
N ASN A 636 -18.59 30.80 -29.95
CA ASN A 636 -19.33 32.04 -29.71
C ASN A 636 -19.37 32.50 -28.25
N ASN A 637 -18.83 31.72 -27.32
CA ASN A 637 -18.83 32.01 -25.89
C ASN A 637 -17.40 32.13 -25.33
N THR A 638 -17.28 32.62 -24.10
CA THR A 638 -16.05 32.52 -23.31
C THR A 638 -15.69 31.05 -23.16
N SER A 639 -14.50 30.66 -23.59
CA SER A 639 -14.07 29.26 -23.56
C SER A 639 -12.58 29.12 -23.82
N GLY A 640 -12.06 27.94 -23.53
CA GLY A 640 -10.67 27.60 -23.77
C GLY A 640 -10.30 26.25 -23.16
N ILE A 641 -9.08 26.18 -22.66
CA ILE A 641 -8.50 25.04 -21.96
C ILE A 641 -8.32 25.40 -20.48
N MET A 642 -8.71 24.49 -19.60
CA MET A 642 -8.39 24.57 -18.18
C MET A 642 -7.15 23.71 -17.91
N ASP A 643 -6.16 24.29 -17.26
CA ASP A 643 -5.04 23.56 -16.68
C ASP A 643 -5.52 22.96 -15.35
N SER A 644 -5.51 21.64 -15.26
CA SER A 644 -5.97 20.87 -14.10
C SER A 644 -4.78 20.45 -13.25
N TYR A 645 -4.97 20.44 -11.94
CA TYR A 645 -4.02 19.80 -11.03
C TYR A 645 -4.04 18.26 -11.19
N GLY A 646 -5.15 17.68 -11.64
CA GLY A 646 -5.44 16.25 -11.61
C GLY A 646 -5.22 15.48 -12.92
N TYR A 647 -4.97 14.17 -12.77
CA TYR A 647 -4.97 13.18 -13.86
C TYR A 647 -5.50 11.86 -13.32
N GLY A 648 -6.65 11.41 -13.84
CA GLY A 648 -7.36 10.22 -13.34
C GLY A 648 -7.94 10.36 -11.93
N GLY A 649 -8.00 11.57 -11.39
CA GLY A 649 -8.52 11.90 -10.07
C GLY A 649 -8.25 13.37 -9.73
N GLY A 650 -8.71 13.80 -8.56
CA GLY A 650 -8.53 15.17 -8.05
C GLY A 650 -9.79 16.04 -8.11
N THR A 651 -10.97 15.47 -8.45
CA THR A 651 -12.26 16.18 -8.58
C THR A 651 -12.51 17.23 -7.50
N ALA A 652 -12.32 16.88 -6.21
CA ALA A 652 -12.53 17.79 -5.09
C ALA A 652 -11.56 18.98 -5.05
N ASP A 653 -10.38 18.86 -5.65
CA ASP A 653 -9.36 19.90 -5.69
C ASP A 653 -9.75 20.99 -6.69
N MET A 654 -10.20 20.59 -7.88
CA MET A 654 -10.72 21.51 -8.89
C MET A 654 -12.07 22.11 -8.46
N GLU A 655 -12.92 21.35 -7.78
CA GLU A 655 -14.15 21.85 -7.14
C GLU A 655 -13.83 22.90 -6.06
N PHE A 656 -12.82 22.64 -5.23
CA PHE A 656 -12.34 23.59 -4.22
C PHE A 656 -11.84 24.89 -4.85
N GLU A 657 -10.97 24.81 -5.86
CA GLU A 657 -10.44 25.98 -6.56
C GLU A 657 -11.55 26.81 -7.21
N ALA A 658 -12.42 26.16 -7.98
CA ALA A 658 -13.48 26.82 -8.73
C ALA A 658 -14.45 27.57 -7.80
N LEU A 659 -14.82 26.94 -6.68
CA LEU A 659 -15.75 27.53 -5.72
C LEU A 659 -15.09 28.59 -4.84
N SER A 660 -13.87 28.35 -4.35
CA SER A 660 -13.23 29.25 -3.38
C SER A 660 -12.46 30.40 -4.02
N GLY A 661 -11.92 30.21 -5.22
CA GLY A 661 -10.96 31.13 -5.82
C GLY A 661 -9.56 31.05 -5.21
N MET A 662 -9.24 29.98 -4.48
CA MET A 662 -7.90 29.72 -3.93
C MET A 662 -7.10 28.78 -4.84
N SER A 663 -5.86 29.15 -5.16
CA SER A 663 -5.00 28.36 -6.03
C SER A 663 -4.20 27.32 -5.23
N LEU A 664 -4.32 26.06 -5.61
CA LEU A 664 -3.55 24.91 -5.13
C LEU A 664 -2.06 25.12 -5.37
N ASN A 665 -1.68 25.85 -6.41
CA ASN A 665 -0.30 26.17 -6.73
C ASN A 665 0.41 27.00 -5.63
N ASN A 666 -0.36 27.70 -4.80
CA ASN A 666 0.15 28.44 -3.64
C ASN A 666 0.26 27.59 -2.38
N PHE A 667 -0.42 26.44 -2.31
CA PHE A 667 -0.32 25.54 -1.16
C PHE A 667 0.96 24.72 -1.18
N ALA A 668 1.31 24.20 -0.01
CA ALA A 668 2.40 23.27 0.11
C ALA A 668 2.05 21.97 -0.64
N PRO A 669 3.01 21.34 -1.35
CA PRO A 669 2.78 20.10 -2.08
C PRO A 669 2.27 18.94 -1.22
N ALA A 670 2.45 19.04 0.11
CA ALA A 670 1.98 18.07 1.08
C ALA A 670 0.43 18.00 1.17
N LEU A 671 -0.25 19.12 0.91
CA LEU A 671 -1.70 19.24 0.98
C LEU A 671 -2.30 18.64 -0.30
N SER A 672 -2.83 17.42 -0.18
CA SER A 672 -3.30 16.63 -1.31
C SER A 672 -4.78 16.85 -1.63
N THR A 673 -5.64 16.94 -0.63
CA THR A 673 -7.08 17.15 -0.83
C THR A 673 -7.61 18.19 0.15
N PRO A 674 -7.77 19.47 -0.26
CA PRO A 674 -8.17 20.54 0.64
C PRO A 674 -9.48 20.28 1.39
N TYR A 675 -10.45 19.60 0.77
CA TYR A 675 -11.71 19.25 1.42
C TYR A 675 -11.53 18.37 2.67
N VAL A 676 -10.54 17.48 2.64
CA VAL A 676 -10.25 16.55 3.73
C VAL A 676 -9.24 17.16 4.69
N GLU A 677 -8.20 17.82 4.18
CA GLU A 677 -7.00 18.15 4.97
C GLU A 677 -6.94 19.62 5.43
N LEU A 678 -7.66 20.52 4.75
CA LEU A 678 -7.70 21.97 5.01
C LEU A 678 -9.04 22.43 5.59
N MET A 679 -10.16 22.16 4.90
CA MET A 679 -11.48 22.71 5.24
C MET A 679 -11.88 22.51 6.71
N PRO A 680 -11.65 21.34 7.36
CA PRO A 680 -11.99 21.15 8.77
C PRO A 680 -11.21 22.05 9.75
N LYS A 681 -10.12 22.69 9.31
CA LYS A 681 -9.27 23.57 10.12
C LYS A 681 -9.57 25.06 9.92
N VAL A 682 -10.29 25.42 8.86
CA VAL A 682 -10.53 26.82 8.48
C VAL A 682 -11.86 27.29 9.07
N PRO A 683 -11.92 28.43 9.78
CA PRO A 683 -13.18 28.93 10.34
C PRO A 683 -14.17 29.43 9.27
N TYR A 684 -13.65 30.00 8.18
CA TYR A 684 -14.45 30.50 7.06
C TYR A 684 -13.63 30.45 5.76
N MET A 685 -14.23 29.87 4.72
CA MET A 685 -13.67 29.86 3.37
C MET A 685 -14.59 30.71 2.47
N PRO A 686 -14.11 31.83 1.90
CA PRO A 686 -14.91 32.59 0.94
C PRO A 686 -15.19 31.74 -0.29
N SER A 687 -16.35 31.96 -0.91
CA SER A 687 -16.74 31.19 -2.10
C SER A 687 -17.67 31.95 -3.02
N ALA A 688 -17.76 31.49 -4.28
CA ALA A 688 -18.71 31.98 -5.29
C ALA A 688 -20.15 31.99 -4.77
N LEU A 689 -20.48 31.07 -3.85
CA LEU A 689 -21.78 30.97 -3.24
C LEU A 689 -22.13 32.19 -2.40
N ASP A 690 -21.16 32.89 -1.81
CA ASP A 690 -21.40 34.04 -0.92
C ASP A 690 -22.08 35.22 -1.64
N LEU A 691 -22.06 35.21 -2.97
CA LEU A 691 -22.76 36.16 -3.82
C LEU A 691 -24.28 35.91 -3.91
N PHE A 692 -24.77 34.77 -3.40
CA PHE A 692 -26.15 34.31 -3.60
C PHE A 692 -26.88 34.05 -2.28
N LYS A 693 -28.20 34.26 -2.30
CA LYS A 693 -29.08 33.87 -1.18
C LYS A 693 -29.45 32.39 -1.21
N THR A 694 -29.88 31.87 -2.37
CA THR A 694 -30.27 30.47 -2.53
C THR A 694 -29.12 29.66 -3.11
N LYS A 695 -28.75 28.56 -2.44
CA LYS A 695 -27.53 27.79 -2.73
C LYS A 695 -27.83 26.30 -2.69
N THR A 696 -27.70 25.62 -3.82
CA THR A 696 -28.00 24.19 -3.96
C THR A 696 -26.82 23.44 -4.57
N ALA A 697 -26.46 22.30 -3.99
CA ALA A 697 -25.54 21.35 -4.60
C ALA A 697 -26.30 20.13 -5.12
N ILE A 698 -25.82 19.54 -6.20
CA ILE A 698 -26.33 18.31 -6.81
C ILE A 698 -25.12 17.42 -7.10
N HIS A 699 -25.14 16.20 -6.57
CA HIS A 699 -24.16 15.17 -6.90
C HIS A 699 -24.90 13.83 -6.85
N PRO A 700 -25.25 13.21 -8.00
CA PRO A 700 -26.06 11.99 -8.04
C PRO A 700 -25.26 10.74 -7.67
N TYR A 701 -24.54 10.82 -6.55
CA TYR A 701 -23.69 9.79 -5.99
C TYR A 701 -23.62 9.95 -4.46
N GLN A 702 -22.77 9.15 -3.83
CA GLN A 702 -22.67 9.12 -2.38
C GLN A 702 -22.20 10.47 -1.81
N PRO A 703 -22.98 11.11 -0.91
CA PRO A 703 -22.69 12.47 -0.45
C PRO A 703 -21.45 12.59 0.43
N THR A 704 -20.99 11.49 1.02
CA THR A 704 -19.87 11.49 1.97
C THR A 704 -18.49 11.43 1.30
N LEU A 705 -18.43 11.17 -0.01
CA LEU A 705 -17.19 11.14 -0.77
C LEU A 705 -16.51 12.53 -0.68
N TYR A 706 -15.18 12.54 -0.50
CA TYR A 706 -14.38 13.75 -0.29
C TYR A 706 -14.83 14.64 0.87
N ASN A 707 -15.56 14.11 1.85
CA ASN A 707 -16.13 14.90 2.96
C ASN A 707 -17.10 16.02 2.50
N ARG A 708 -17.74 15.87 1.34
CA ARG A 708 -18.63 16.89 0.75
C ARG A 708 -19.76 17.34 1.67
N VAL A 709 -20.37 16.45 2.46
CA VAL A 709 -21.43 16.83 3.42
C VAL A 709 -20.98 18.00 4.32
N GLN A 710 -19.80 17.88 4.94
CA GLN A 710 -19.31 18.89 5.86
C GLN A 710 -18.80 20.13 5.12
N VAL A 711 -18.05 19.92 4.03
CA VAL A 711 -17.49 21.00 3.24
C VAL A 711 -18.60 21.85 2.60
N PHE A 712 -19.66 21.23 2.07
CA PHE A 712 -20.78 21.96 1.46
C PHE A 712 -21.60 22.72 2.51
N LYS A 713 -21.77 22.15 3.71
CA LYS A 713 -22.35 22.87 4.84
C LYS A 713 -21.50 24.09 5.23
N GLN A 714 -20.17 23.96 5.22
CA GLN A 714 -19.23 25.04 5.53
C GLN A 714 -19.20 26.14 4.46
N PHE A 715 -19.30 25.78 3.17
CA PHE A 715 -19.52 26.74 2.08
C PHE A 715 -20.92 27.39 2.12
N GLY A 716 -21.86 26.80 2.86
CA GLY A 716 -23.18 27.35 3.10
C GLY A 716 -24.26 26.91 2.12
N PHE A 717 -24.10 25.77 1.44
CA PHE A 717 -25.19 25.14 0.69
C PHE A 717 -26.36 24.81 1.63
N GLN A 718 -27.59 25.12 1.20
CA GLN A 718 -28.80 24.86 1.98
C GLN A 718 -29.40 23.50 1.67
N ARG A 719 -29.24 23.05 0.42
CA ARG A 719 -29.72 21.75 -0.07
C ARG A 719 -28.59 21.06 -0.80
N PHE A 720 -28.43 19.77 -0.56
CA PHE A 720 -27.47 18.92 -1.25
C PHE A 720 -28.18 17.69 -1.80
N TYR A 721 -28.62 17.74 -3.05
CA TYR A 721 -29.31 16.62 -3.71
C TYR A 721 -28.31 15.52 -4.08
N ASN A 722 -28.53 14.32 -3.53
CA ASN A 722 -27.62 13.18 -3.67
C ASN A 722 -28.36 11.83 -3.63
N THR A 723 -27.66 10.69 -3.47
CA THR A 723 -28.31 9.36 -3.44
C THR A 723 -29.08 9.03 -2.15
N ASN A 724 -28.94 9.85 -1.11
CA ASN A 724 -29.44 9.60 0.24
C ASN A 724 -30.52 10.63 0.66
N ASN A 725 -31.29 10.29 1.69
CA ASN A 725 -32.25 11.21 2.32
C ASN A 725 -31.54 12.32 3.14
N PRO A 726 -32.19 13.48 3.37
CA PRO A 726 -33.54 13.86 2.95
C PRO A 726 -33.60 14.44 1.53
N TYR A 727 -32.47 14.81 0.94
CA TYR A 727 -32.39 15.42 -0.38
C TYR A 727 -31.99 14.38 -1.44
N LYS A 728 -32.89 13.44 -1.74
CA LYS A 728 -32.61 12.43 -2.75
C LYS A 728 -32.83 12.99 -4.16
N VAL A 729 -31.91 12.72 -5.09
CA VAL A 729 -32.10 13.03 -6.51
C VAL A 729 -33.29 12.26 -7.08
N LYS A 730 -34.10 12.92 -7.93
CA LYS A 730 -35.28 12.28 -8.53
C LYS A 730 -34.94 11.51 -9.80
N TYR A 731 -34.06 12.06 -10.63
CA TYR A 731 -33.65 11.45 -11.89
C TYR A 731 -32.37 10.64 -11.69
N THR A 732 -32.46 9.32 -11.88
CA THR A 732 -31.36 8.37 -11.61
C THR A 732 -31.14 7.38 -12.76
N GLU A 733 -31.61 7.69 -13.97
CA GLU A 733 -31.38 6.83 -15.12
C GLU A 733 -29.88 6.79 -15.43
N LYS A 734 -29.44 5.66 -15.98
CA LYS A 734 -28.03 5.36 -16.29
C LYS A 734 -27.94 5.01 -17.76
N LEU A 735 -26.80 5.29 -18.38
CA LEU A 735 -26.51 4.71 -19.69
C LEU A 735 -26.48 3.18 -19.58
N LYS A 736 -26.98 2.48 -20.60
CA LYS A 736 -27.01 1.01 -20.59
C LYS A 736 -25.59 0.46 -20.53
N GLY A 737 -25.28 -0.28 -19.45
CA GLY A 737 -23.94 -0.82 -19.19
C GLY A 737 -23.20 -0.07 -18.06
N SER A 738 -23.55 1.19 -17.83
CA SER A 738 -22.91 2.03 -16.80
C SER A 738 -23.53 1.82 -15.41
N GLN A 739 -22.68 1.94 -14.39
CA GLN A 739 -23.09 1.94 -12.98
C GLN A 739 -23.45 3.32 -12.44
N TYR A 740 -23.14 4.40 -13.15
CA TYR A 740 -23.33 5.78 -12.71
C TYR A 740 -24.56 6.43 -13.33
N VAL A 741 -25.14 7.41 -12.62
CA VAL A 741 -26.26 8.22 -13.14
C VAL A 741 -25.78 9.01 -14.36
N SER A 742 -26.58 9.04 -15.42
CA SER A 742 -26.25 9.75 -16.65
C SER A 742 -26.24 11.26 -16.47
N ASP A 743 -25.44 11.95 -17.28
CA ASP A 743 -25.40 13.41 -17.31
C ASP A 743 -26.75 13.99 -17.74
N GLU A 744 -27.48 13.30 -18.62
CA GLU A 744 -28.86 13.66 -18.98
C GLU A 744 -29.78 13.67 -17.75
N SER A 745 -29.71 12.64 -16.89
CA SER A 745 -30.47 12.61 -15.64
C SER A 745 -30.03 13.70 -14.67
N ALA A 746 -28.73 13.94 -14.56
CA ALA A 746 -28.19 15.01 -13.72
C ALA A 746 -28.67 16.40 -14.19
N TYR A 747 -28.73 16.65 -15.49
CA TYR A 747 -29.26 17.90 -16.06
C TYR A 747 -30.78 18.02 -15.93
N LYS A 748 -31.54 16.92 -15.99
CA LYS A 748 -32.98 16.91 -15.63
C LYS A 748 -33.17 17.32 -14.16
N GLU A 749 -32.29 16.87 -13.27
CA GLU A 749 -32.30 17.27 -11.86
C GLU A 749 -31.99 18.76 -11.67
N VAL A 750 -31.00 19.31 -12.39
CA VAL A 750 -30.78 20.77 -12.45
C VAL A 750 -32.06 21.48 -12.89
N GLY A 751 -32.72 21.01 -13.95
CA GLY A 751 -33.99 21.56 -14.43
C GLY A 751 -35.11 21.54 -13.39
N ARG A 752 -35.14 20.50 -12.56
CA ARG A 752 -36.09 20.39 -11.43
C ARG A 752 -35.79 21.44 -10.37
N VAL A 753 -34.53 21.54 -9.92
CA VAL A 753 -34.08 22.53 -8.92
C VAL A 753 -34.31 23.96 -9.43
N LEU A 754 -34.03 24.22 -10.71
CA LEU A 754 -34.30 25.51 -11.34
C LEU A 754 -35.75 25.95 -11.21
N LYS A 755 -36.71 25.02 -11.28
CA LYS A 755 -38.15 25.28 -11.15
C LYS A 755 -38.62 25.47 -9.70
N GLU A 756 -37.87 24.98 -8.71
CA GLU A 756 -38.24 25.10 -7.30
C GLU A 756 -38.05 26.51 -6.74
N ASN A 757 -37.12 27.29 -7.31
CA ASN A 757 -36.85 28.66 -6.90
C ASN A 757 -37.13 29.63 -8.05
N LYS A 758 -37.86 30.72 -7.77
CA LYS A 758 -38.17 31.77 -8.76
C LYS A 758 -37.16 32.93 -8.77
N GLY A 759 -36.34 33.07 -7.72
CA GLY A 759 -35.30 34.11 -7.62
C GLY A 759 -33.95 33.68 -8.19
N GLY A 760 -32.93 34.50 -7.93
CA GLY A 760 -31.54 34.15 -8.18
C GLY A 760 -31.05 33.01 -7.28
N GLN A 761 -30.13 32.20 -7.80
CA GLN A 761 -29.59 31.05 -7.08
C GLN A 761 -28.25 30.58 -7.64
N PHE A 762 -27.45 29.97 -6.78
CA PHE A 762 -26.28 29.21 -7.17
C PHE A 762 -26.58 27.71 -7.15
N ILE A 763 -26.23 27.02 -8.24
CA ILE A 763 -26.32 25.56 -8.36
C ILE A 763 -24.93 25.01 -8.66
N GLN A 764 -24.39 24.15 -7.80
CA GLN A 764 -23.24 23.31 -8.13
C GLN A 764 -23.74 21.95 -8.56
N LEU A 765 -23.35 21.49 -9.76
CA LEU A 765 -23.53 20.13 -10.22
C LEU A 765 -22.16 19.47 -10.40
N SER A 766 -21.96 18.33 -9.74
CA SER A 766 -20.78 17.48 -9.93
C SER A 766 -21.24 16.13 -10.47
N THR A 767 -20.97 15.87 -11.75
CA THR A 767 -21.47 14.68 -12.46
C THR A 767 -20.68 13.41 -12.11
N MET A 768 -21.09 12.25 -12.64
CA MET A 768 -20.42 10.96 -12.42
C MET A 768 -20.37 10.05 -13.65
N GLN A 769 -21.07 10.40 -14.75
CA GLN A 769 -21.28 9.47 -15.87
C GLN A 769 -19.96 8.90 -16.43
N ASN A 770 -18.95 9.77 -16.57
CA ASN A 770 -17.67 9.41 -17.15
C ASN A 770 -16.62 9.04 -16.08
N HIS A 771 -17.03 8.69 -14.86
CA HIS A 771 -16.10 8.22 -13.83
C HIS A 771 -15.59 6.81 -14.16
N MET A 772 -14.33 6.51 -13.81
CA MET A 772 -13.73 5.17 -13.94
C MET A 772 -14.49 4.08 -13.14
N PRO A 773 -14.34 2.77 -13.47
CA PRO A 773 -13.52 2.17 -14.52
C PRO A 773 -14.11 2.31 -15.93
N TYR A 774 -13.23 2.44 -16.94
CA TYR A 774 -13.60 2.43 -18.36
C TYR A 774 -13.48 1.01 -18.90
N ILE A 775 -14.57 0.25 -18.96
CA ILE A 775 -14.54 -1.17 -19.32
C ILE A 775 -14.67 -1.30 -20.85
N PRO A 776 -13.73 -1.95 -21.56
CA PRO A 776 -13.88 -2.16 -23.00
C PRO A 776 -15.21 -2.83 -23.37
N ASN A 777 -15.91 -2.27 -24.35
CA ASN A 777 -17.24 -2.69 -24.82
C ASN A 777 -18.37 -2.58 -23.75
N GLU A 778 -18.26 -1.63 -22.82
CA GLU A 778 -19.32 -1.36 -21.83
C GLU A 778 -20.62 -0.88 -22.47
N TYR A 779 -20.52 -0.04 -23.51
CA TYR A 779 -21.67 0.41 -24.29
C TYR A 779 -21.93 -0.51 -25.49
N LYS A 780 -23.20 -0.59 -25.91
CA LYS A 780 -23.61 -1.42 -27.06
C LYS A 780 -22.91 -1.03 -28.36
N GLN A 781 -22.65 0.27 -28.54
CA GLN A 781 -21.91 0.83 -29.67
C GLN A 781 -20.92 1.80 -29.05
N ASN A 782 -19.63 1.56 -29.27
CA ASN A 782 -18.58 2.45 -28.84
C ASN A 782 -18.21 3.41 -29.99
N TYR A 783 -17.70 4.58 -29.62
CA TYR A 783 -17.18 5.54 -30.56
C TYR A 783 -15.92 5.00 -31.25
N GLY A 784 -15.82 5.19 -32.56
CA GLY A 784 -14.64 4.78 -33.32
C GLY A 784 -13.42 5.63 -33.00
N VAL A 785 -12.36 4.99 -32.49
CA VAL A 785 -11.10 5.64 -32.13
C VAL A 785 -9.91 4.92 -32.77
N LYS A 786 -8.95 5.70 -33.25
CA LYS A 786 -7.62 5.24 -33.65
C LYS A 786 -6.62 5.71 -32.61
N SER A 787 -5.76 4.81 -32.15
CA SER A 787 -4.67 5.16 -31.25
C SER A 787 -3.36 4.54 -31.70
N ASP A 788 -2.32 5.36 -31.82
CA ASP A 788 -0.95 4.92 -32.09
C ASP A 788 -0.19 4.68 -30.77
N GLY A 789 0.38 3.48 -30.64
CA GLY A 789 1.24 3.11 -29.53
C GLY A 789 0.56 2.93 -28.16
N LEU A 790 -0.77 3.02 -28.03
CA LEU A 790 -1.49 2.67 -26.79
C LEU A 790 -1.68 1.15 -26.64
N THR A 791 -1.67 0.64 -25.41
CA THR A 791 -1.95 -0.78 -25.14
C THR A 791 -3.39 -1.16 -25.53
N LYS A 792 -3.64 -2.43 -25.88
CA LYS A 792 -5.00 -2.91 -26.25
C LYS A 792 -6.07 -2.58 -25.20
N ASN A 793 -5.73 -2.69 -23.91
CA ASN A 793 -6.66 -2.35 -22.83
C ASN A 793 -6.93 -0.84 -22.77
N SER A 794 -5.89 -0.01 -22.92
CA SER A 794 -6.02 1.45 -22.95
C SER A 794 -6.84 1.91 -24.16
N HIS A 795 -6.63 1.29 -25.33
CA HIS A 795 -7.42 1.53 -26.52
C HIS A 795 -8.92 1.23 -26.31
N GLY A 796 -9.28 0.04 -25.83
CA GLY A 796 -10.69 -0.29 -25.58
C GLY A 796 -11.33 0.56 -24.47
N SER A 797 -10.53 1.00 -23.48
CA SER A 797 -10.96 1.96 -22.46
C SER A 797 -11.24 3.34 -23.07
N LEU A 798 -10.40 3.78 -24.01
CA LEU A 798 -10.52 5.05 -24.71
C LEU A 798 -11.75 5.09 -25.63
N GLU A 799 -12.08 4.01 -26.34
CA GLU A 799 -13.32 3.90 -27.13
C GLU A 799 -14.56 4.09 -26.24
N THR A 800 -14.57 3.41 -25.09
CA THR A 800 -15.66 3.49 -24.10
C THR A 800 -15.78 4.89 -23.51
N TYR A 801 -14.65 5.50 -23.08
CA TYR A 801 -14.62 6.86 -22.58
C TYR A 801 -15.11 7.88 -23.63
N THR A 802 -14.70 7.71 -24.89
CA THR A 802 -15.07 8.60 -25.99
C THR A 802 -16.57 8.56 -26.27
N GLU A 803 -17.20 7.40 -26.13
CA GLU A 803 -18.67 7.28 -26.19
C GLU A 803 -19.34 8.02 -25.03
N GLY A 804 -18.82 7.89 -23.80
CA GLY A 804 -19.37 8.58 -22.62
C GLY A 804 -19.37 10.11 -22.75
N ILE A 805 -18.26 10.69 -23.23
CA ILE A 805 -18.20 12.14 -23.48
C ILE A 805 -19.12 12.58 -24.63
N HIS A 806 -19.33 11.74 -25.64
CA HIS A 806 -20.26 12.01 -26.72
C HIS A 806 -21.72 12.05 -26.24
N GLN A 807 -22.09 11.15 -25.34
CA GLN A 807 -23.39 11.19 -24.66
C GLN A 807 -23.52 12.44 -23.78
N SER A 808 -22.44 12.87 -23.12
CA SER A 808 -22.40 14.09 -22.31
C SER A 808 -22.59 15.36 -23.17
N ASP A 809 -22.00 15.41 -24.36
CA ASP A 809 -22.20 16.48 -25.36
C ASP A 809 -23.66 16.59 -25.80
N SER A 810 -24.27 15.43 -26.11
CA SER A 810 -25.69 15.35 -26.46
C SER A 810 -26.61 15.80 -25.33
N ALA A 811 -26.30 15.45 -24.08
CA ALA A 811 -27.04 15.89 -22.90
C ALA A 811 -26.88 17.41 -22.66
N MET A 812 -25.68 17.96 -22.89
CA MET A 812 -25.43 19.41 -22.76
C MET A 812 -26.33 20.22 -23.68
N LYS A 813 -26.58 19.74 -24.91
CA LYS A 813 -27.55 20.38 -25.81
C LYS A 813 -28.93 20.52 -25.18
N GLN A 814 -29.42 19.48 -24.50
CA GLN A 814 -30.72 19.53 -23.85
C GLN A 814 -30.74 20.52 -22.67
N LEU A 815 -29.66 20.60 -21.90
CA LEU A 815 -29.53 21.57 -20.81
C LEU A 815 -29.55 23.01 -21.34
N ILE A 816 -28.79 23.30 -22.39
CA ILE A 816 -28.79 24.64 -23.02
C ILE A 816 -30.16 24.98 -23.62
N ASP A 817 -30.82 24.02 -24.29
CA ASP A 817 -32.17 24.20 -24.82
C ASP A 817 -33.20 24.50 -23.71
N MET A 818 -33.01 23.93 -22.52
CA MET A 818 -33.83 24.24 -21.33
C MET A 818 -33.50 25.62 -20.75
N VAL A 819 -32.22 25.95 -20.60
CA VAL A 819 -31.76 27.23 -20.01
C VAL A 819 -32.14 28.42 -20.89
N ASN A 820 -32.12 28.27 -22.21
CA ASN A 820 -32.60 29.30 -23.14
C ASN A 820 -34.08 29.63 -23.01
N LYS A 821 -34.89 28.74 -22.43
CA LYS A 821 -36.32 28.96 -22.18
C LYS A 821 -36.58 29.62 -20.83
N ASP A 822 -35.58 29.72 -19.95
CA ASP A 822 -35.71 30.41 -18.67
C ASP A 822 -35.74 31.92 -18.89
N LYS A 823 -36.68 32.60 -18.22
CA LYS A 823 -36.86 34.05 -18.33
C LYS A 823 -35.84 34.83 -17.49
N ARG A 824 -35.17 34.17 -16.54
CA ARG A 824 -34.10 34.77 -15.74
C ARG A 824 -32.79 34.79 -16.50
N ASP A 825 -31.86 35.63 -16.07
CA ASP A 825 -30.46 35.54 -16.47
C ASP A 825 -29.85 34.27 -15.88
N VAL A 826 -29.47 33.35 -16.75
CA VAL A 826 -28.82 32.08 -16.37
C VAL A 826 -27.45 32.03 -16.99
N SER A 827 -26.43 31.80 -16.16
CA SER A 827 -25.05 31.57 -16.58
C SER A 827 -24.58 30.19 -16.18
N ILE A 828 -23.92 29.48 -17.10
CA ILE A 828 -23.33 28.17 -16.86
C ILE A 828 -21.81 28.30 -16.93
N VAL A 829 -21.12 27.89 -15.88
CA VAL A 829 -19.67 27.67 -15.88
C VAL A 829 -19.44 26.17 -15.97
N PHE A 830 -19.05 25.70 -17.15
CA PHE A 830 -18.76 24.30 -17.40
C PHE A 830 -17.26 24.08 -17.47
N TYR A 831 -16.78 23.03 -16.81
CA TYR A 831 -15.39 22.60 -16.88
C TYR A 831 -15.27 21.09 -16.67
N GLY A 832 -14.36 20.46 -17.40
CA GLY A 832 -13.88 19.13 -17.05
C GLY A 832 -12.87 19.23 -15.91
N ASP A 833 -12.99 18.40 -14.88
CA ASP A 833 -12.10 18.45 -13.72
C ASP A 833 -10.70 17.91 -14.02
N HIS A 834 -10.58 16.74 -14.66
CA HIS A 834 -9.29 16.17 -15.07
C HIS A 834 -9.44 15.28 -16.32
N LEU A 835 -8.32 14.84 -16.91
CA LEU A 835 -8.36 13.77 -17.91
C LEU A 835 -8.58 12.41 -17.26
N PRO A 836 -9.09 11.41 -18.01
CA PRO A 836 -9.20 10.04 -17.52
C PRO A 836 -7.82 9.39 -17.37
N GLY A 837 -7.62 8.63 -16.27
CA GLY A 837 -6.40 7.87 -15.99
C GLY A 837 -6.24 6.59 -16.82
N LEU A 838 -6.60 6.63 -18.11
CA LEU A 838 -6.67 5.45 -18.99
C LEU A 838 -5.52 5.32 -19.98
N TYR A 839 -4.71 6.36 -20.18
CA TYR A 839 -3.67 6.37 -21.22
C TYR A 839 -2.45 5.59 -20.79
N LYS A 840 -2.16 4.50 -21.52
CA LYS A 840 -0.98 3.67 -21.29
C LYS A 840 -0.35 3.28 -22.62
N TRP A 841 0.86 3.78 -22.85
CA TRP A 841 1.63 3.44 -24.05
C TRP A 841 2.32 2.08 -23.92
N GLN A 842 2.39 1.36 -25.04
CA GLN A 842 3.04 0.05 -25.13
C GLN A 842 4.55 0.17 -24.93
N ASN A 843 5.16 1.16 -25.58
CA ASN A 843 6.59 1.43 -25.55
C ASN A 843 6.86 2.76 -24.84
N ASP A 844 7.81 2.72 -23.89
CA ASP A 844 8.26 3.86 -23.07
C ASP A 844 7.11 4.64 -22.42
N ASN A 845 6.28 3.94 -21.64
CA ASN A 845 5.14 4.56 -20.97
C ASN A 845 5.59 5.71 -20.05
N ASP A 846 6.62 5.48 -19.24
CA ASP A 846 7.05 6.47 -18.24
C ASP A 846 7.66 7.71 -18.91
N GLY A 847 8.48 7.53 -19.96
CA GLY A 847 9.00 8.65 -20.75
C GLY A 847 7.91 9.45 -21.45
N LYS A 848 6.87 8.78 -21.97
CA LYS A 848 5.72 9.46 -22.62
C LYS A 848 4.80 10.17 -21.63
N MET A 849 4.55 9.58 -20.45
CA MET A 849 3.84 10.24 -19.37
C MET A 849 4.57 11.53 -18.95
N ASP A 850 5.90 11.49 -18.87
CA ASP A 850 6.74 12.66 -18.59
C ASP A 850 6.70 13.69 -19.73
N GLN A 851 6.79 13.24 -20.98
CA GLN A 851 6.80 14.12 -22.16
C GLN A 851 5.46 14.84 -22.36
N TYR A 852 4.35 14.13 -22.18
CA TYR A 852 3.00 14.63 -22.41
C TYR A 852 2.29 15.12 -21.16
N ASP A 853 3.02 15.21 -20.05
CA ASP A 853 2.54 15.64 -18.73
C ASP A 853 1.62 16.86 -18.79
N SER A 854 2.01 17.91 -19.52
CA SER A 854 1.18 19.12 -19.67
C SER A 854 -0.15 18.85 -20.38
N LEU A 855 -0.12 18.09 -21.48
CA LEU A 855 -1.31 17.83 -22.29
C LEU A 855 -2.28 16.91 -21.54
N LEU A 856 -1.74 16.01 -20.72
CA LEU A 856 -2.53 15.10 -19.89
C LEU A 856 -3.25 15.77 -18.73
N HIS A 857 -3.05 17.07 -18.52
CA HIS A 857 -3.71 17.86 -17.48
C HIS A 857 -4.58 18.99 -18.06
N GLN A 858 -4.87 18.97 -19.37
CA GLN A 858 -5.61 20.04 -20.05
C GLN A 858 -7.04 19.64 -20.42
N THR A 859 -8.02 20.11 -19.66
CA THR A 859 -9.45 19.85 -19.89
C THR A 859 -10.13 21.01 -20.63
N ASP A 860 -11.39 20.82 -21.01
CA ASP A 860 -12.19 21.84 -21.68
C ASP A 860 -13.00 22.66 -20.67
N TYR A 861 -13.16 23.96 -20.95
CA TYR A 861 -14.11 24.81 -20.22
C TYR A 861 -14.86 25.76 -21.15
N PHE A 862 -16.05 26.19 -20.71
CA PHE A 862 -16.76 27.32 -21.29
C PHE A 862 -17.63 28.03 -20.25
N ILE A 863 -17.91 29.31 -20.49
CA ILE A 863 -18.89 30.10 -19.74
C ILE A 863 -19.97 30.58 -20.70
N TYR A 864 -21.18 30.12 -20.47
CA TYR A 864 -22.36 30.41 -21.27
C TYR A 864 -23.32 31.31 -20.48
N SER A 865 -24.02 32.22 -21.16
CA SER A 865 -25.17 32.92 -20.59
C SER A 865 -26.26 33.05 -21.66
N ASN A 866 -27.53 32.86 -21.25
CA ASN A 866 -28.67 32.91 -22.16
C ASN A 866 -28.92 34.32 -22.71
N HIS A 867 -28.75 35.37 -21.89
CA HIS A 867 -29.07 36.76 -22.26
C HIS A 867 -27.84 37.68 -22.42
N ASN A 868 -26.67 37.33 -21.85
CA ASN A 868 -25.45 38.14 -21.98
C ASN A 868 -24.32 37.40 -22.72
N ARG A 869 -23.87 37.97 -23.84
CA ARG A 869 -22.88 37.34 -24.74
C ARG A 869 -21.52 38.03 -24.78
N GLN A 870 -21.18 38.85 -23.78
CA GLN A 870 -19.84 39.46 -23.73
C GLN A 870 -18.75 38.41 -23.48
N LYS A 871 -17.98 38.11 -24.52
CA LYS A 871 -16.90 37.11 -24.47
C LYS A 871 -15.68 37.66 -23.73
N VAL A 872 -15.28 36.99 -22.65
CA VAL A 872 -14.00 37.19 -21.97
C VAL A 872 -12.93 36.38 -22.72
N LYS A 873 -11.89 37.04 -23.22
CA LYS A 873 -10.82 36.38 -23.97
C LYS A 873 -9.75 35.84 -23.01
N LYS A 874 -9.77 34.55 -22.72
CA LYS A 874 -8.72 33.85 -21.94
C LYS A 874 -8.56 32.43 -22.47
N SER A 875 -7.49 32.12 -23.20
CA SER A 875 -7.35 30.81 -23.85
C SER A 875 -7.02 29.67 -22.89
N ILE A 876 -6.21 29.95 -21.87
CA ILE A 876 -5.81 29.00 -20.82
C ILE A 876 -6.11 29.61 -19.46
N VAL A 877 -6.75 28.80 -18.60
CA VAL A 877 -7.22 29.20 -17.27
C VAL A 877 -6.86 28.15 -16.24
N ALA A 878 -6.85 28.55 -14.97
CA ALA A 878 -6.91 27.65 -13.83
C ALA A 878 -8.29 27.80 -13.15
N PRO A 879 -8.78 26.80 -12.40
CA PRO A 879 -10.15 26.83 -11.91
C PRO A 879 -10.47 28.02 -11.00
N TYR A 880 -9.51 28.53 -10.22
CA TYR A 880 -9.71 29.75 -9.41
C TYR A 880 -10.12 30.99 -10.22
N MET A 881 -9.93 31.00 -11.54
CA MET A 881 -10.29 32.11 -12.42
C MET A 881 -11.76 32.09 -12.87
N PHE A 882 -12.53 31.02 -12.62
CA PHE A 882 -13.88 30.91 -13.19
C PHE A 882 -14.87 31.96 -12.68
N THR A 883 -14.87 32.20 -11.37
CA THR A 883 -15.78 33.19 -10.76
C THR A 883 -15.51 34.61 -11.26
N PRO A 884 -14.27 35.14 -11.28
CA PRO A 884 -14.03 36.45 -11.86
C PRO A 884 -14.35 36.51 -13.36
N MET A 885 -14.12 35.44 -14.13
CA MET A 885 -14.52 35.40 -15.55
C MET A 885 -16.03 35.46 -15.75
N MET A 886 -16.78 34.74 -14.91
CA MET A 886 -18.25 34.74 -14.94
C MET A 886 -18.81 36.12 -14.57
N LEU A 887 -18.27 36.76 -13.53
CA LEU A 887 -18.65 38.13 -13.15
C LEU A 887 -18.26 39.14 -14.24
N ASP A 888 -17.13 38.90 -14.91
CA ASP A 888 -16.69 39.68 -16.06
C ASP A 888 -17.70 39.61 -17.21
N GLN A 889 -18.09 38.39 -17.61
CA GLN A 889 -19.05 38.14 -18.67
C GLN A 889 -20.45 38.66 -18.35
N THR A 890 -20.92 38.50 -17.11
CA THR A 890 -22.27 38.93 -16.69
C THR A 890 -22.37 40.42 -16.39
N ASN A 891 -21.28 41.19 -16.50
CA ASN A 891 -21.23 42.61 -16.13
C ASN A 891 -21.65 42.88 -14.67
N SER A 892 -21.34 41.95 -13.78
CA SER A 892 -21.76 41.96 -12.37
C SER A 892 -20.81 42.76 -11.47
N LYS A 893 -21.37 43.42 -10.44
CA LYS A 893 -20.59 44.08 -9.39
C LYS A 893 -19.77 43.07 -8.57
N LEU A 894 -18.61 43.52 -8.09
CA LEU A 894 -17.60 42.73 -7.37
C LEU A 894 -17.47 43.18 -5.91
N SER A 895 -17.07 42.26 -5.03
CA SER A 895 -16.49 42.59 -3.72
C SER A 895 -14.99 42.92 -3.85
N GLY A 896 -14.34 43.37 -2.78
CA GLY A 896 -12.89 43.53 -2.76
C GLY A 896 -12.14 42.24 -3.12
N TYR A 897 -12.63 41.10 -2.62
CA TYR A 897 -12.07 39.79 -2.93
C TYR A 897 -12.17 39.45 -4.42
N TYR A 898 -13.33 39.68 -5.05
CA TYR A 898 -13.47 39.41 -6.47
C TYR A 898 -12.77 40.44 -7.36
N ALA A 899 -12.62 41.70 -6.92
CA ALA A 899 -11.76 42.65 -7.62
C ALA A 899 -10.30 42.21 -7.62
N PHE A 900 -9.80 41.72 -6.49
CA PHE A 900 -8.48 41.11 -6.38
C PHE A 900 -8.34 39.89 -7.31
N LEU A 901 -9.28 38.94 -7.28
CA LEU A 901 -9.25 37.77 -8.15
C LEU A 901 -9.39 38.12 -9.63
N THR A 902 -10.16 39.14 -9.99
CA THR A 902 -10.24 39.66 -11.37
C THR A 902 -8.88 40.17 -11.84
N LYS A 903 -8.14 40.88 -10.98
CA LYS A 903 -6.77 41.32 -11.29
C LYS A 903 -5.82 40.12 -11.48
N CYS A 904 -5.88 39.13 -10.60
CA CYS A 904 -5.12 37.89 -10.75
C CYS A 904 -5.44 37.17 -12.06
N MET A 905 -6.72 37.02 -12.40
CA MET A 905 -7.16 36.42 -13.66
C MET A 905 -6.65 37.20 -14.87
N GLN A 906 -6.61 38.54 -14.82
CA GLN A 906 -6.17 39.37 -15.95
C GLN A 906 -4.65 39.34 -16.13
N GLU A 907 -3.89 39.47 -15.04
CA GLU A 907 -2.44 39.68 -15.10
C GLU A 907 -1.61 38.41 -14.90
N LEU A 908 -2.11 37.42 -14.15
CA LEU A 908 -1.39 36.16 -13.91
C LEU A 908 -1.71 35.11 -15.00
N PRO A 909 -0.71 34.32 -15.39
CA PRO A 909 -0.94 33.06 -16.11
C PRO A 909 -1.70 32.05 -15.23
N ALA A 910 -2.32 31.05 -15.88
CA ALA A 910 -2.94 29.93 -15.17
C ALA A 910 -1.86 29.20 -14.36
N GLY A 911 -2.08 29.04 -13.06
CA GLY A 911 -1.06 28.55 -12.14
C GLY A 911 -1.50 27.24 -11.53
N GLU A 912 -0.85 26.15 -11.93
CA GLU A 912 -1.03 24.82 -11.38
C GLU A 912 0.34 24.13 -11.31
N ARG A 913 0.46 23.12 -10.47
CA ARG A 913 1.57 22.15 -10.60
C ARG A 913 2.98 22.67 -10.35
N GLY A 914 3.16 23.72 -9.55
CA GLY A 914 4.45 24.41 -9.40
C GLY A 914 4.92 25.11 -10.68
N LYS A 915 4.00 25.32 -11.62
CA LYS A 915 4.23 25.88 -12.96
C LYS A 915 3.17 26.94 -13.24
N TYR A 916 3.39 27.67 -14.32
CA TYR A 916 2.44 28.64 -14.84
C TYR A 916 2.31 28.49 -16.34
N MET A 917 1.09 28.44 -16.84
CA MET A 917 0.76 28.27 -18.25
C MET A 917 0.38 29.61 -18.87
N LEU A 918 1.16 30.02 -19.86
CA LEU A 918 0.88 31.19 -20.68
C LEU A 918 -0.29 30.91 -21.66
N SER A 919 -0.85 31.96 -22.24
CA SER A 919 -1.98 31.86 -23.18
C SER A 919 -1.69 31.07 -24.46
N ASP A 920 -0.42 30.91 -24.82
CA ASP A 920 0.07 30.12 -25.96
C ASP A 920 0.32 28.64 -25.61
N GLY A 921 0.08 28.22 -24.36
CA GLY A 921 0.34 26.86 -23.89
C GLY A 921 1.77 26.63 -23.39
N LYS A 922 2.65 27.64 -23.40
CA LYS A 922 4.02 27.50 -22.90
C LYS A 922 4.05 27.50 -21.37
N GLN A 923 4.72 26.51 -20.80
CA GLN A 923 4.97 26.45 -19.36
C GLN A 923 6.14 27.35 -18.97
N ILE A 924 5.98 28.11 -17.89
CA ILE A 924 7.04 28.88 -17.25
C ILE A 924 7.07 28.63 -15.74
N HIS A 925 8.20 28.96 -15.11
CA HIS A 925 8.34 28.94 -13.64
C HIS A 925 8.09 30.32 -13.04
N GLU A 926 7.76 30.37 -11.74
CA GLU A 926 7.55 31.62 -10.98
C GLU A 926 8.66 32.67 -11.19
N LYS A 927 9.92 32.22 -11.25
CA LYS A 927 11.07 33.11 -11.47
C LYS A 927 11.03 33.89 -12.80
N ASN A 928 10.29 33.38 -13.80
CA ASN A 928 10.16 33.99 -15.13
C ASN A 928 8.95 34.92 -15.22
N LEU A 929 8.14 35.06 -14.16
CA LEU A 929 7.09 36.07 -14.10
C LEU A 929 7.69 37.49 -14.11
N SER A 930 6.96 38.44 -14.69
CA SER A 930 7.34 39.86 -14.66
C SER A 930 7.35 40.39 -13.21
N SER A 931 8.01 41.52 -12.98
CA SER A 931 8.05 42.13 -11.64
C SER A 931 6.66 42.48 -11.11
N ALA A 932 5.75 42.93 -11.99
CA ALA A 932 4.35 43.19 -11.63
C ALA A 932 3.60 41.90 -11.25
N GLN A 933 3.75 40.84 -12.05
CA GLN A 933 3.15 39.54 -11.78
C GLN A 933 3.66 38.93 -10.47
N LYS A 934 4.97 39.03 -10.18
CA LYS A 934 5.54 38.57 -8.92
C LYS A 934 4.97 39.31 -7.71
N LYS A 935 4.80 40.64 -7.82
CA LYS A 935 4.16 41.45 -6.78
C LYS A 935 2.72 41.00 -6.53
N LEU A 936 1.94 40.82 -7.60
CA LEU A 936 0.55 40.39 -7.51
C LEU A 936 0.42 38.96 -6.94
N LEU A 937 1.27 38.03 -7.39
CA LEU A 937 1.35 36.68 -6.85
C LEU A 937 1.72 36.69 -5.36
N TYR A 938 2.63 37.57 -4.93
CA TYR A 938 2.96 37.73 -3.52
C TYR A 938 1.78 38.26 -2.69
N GLN A 939 1.02 39.23 -3.22
CA GLN A 939 -0.25 39.68 -2.59
C GLN A 939 -1.26 38.53 -2.51
N TYR A 940 -1.36 37.70 -3.56
CA TYR A 940 -2.18 36.49 -3.53
C TYR A 940 -1.78 35.54 -2.43
N LYS A 941 -0.47 35.25 -2.32
CA LYS A 941 0.05 34.38 -1.27
C LYS A 941 -0.24 34.92 0.13
N LEU A 942 -0.16 36.24 0.35
CA LEU A 942 -0.53 36.88 1.62
C LEU A 942 -2.02 36.71 1.98
N LEU A 943 -2.92 37.01 1.05
CA LEU A 943 -4.37 36.91 1.27
C LEU A 943 -4.81 35.46 1.44
N GLN A 944 -4.32 34.55 0.57
CA GLN A 944 -4.60 33.12 0.69
C GLN A 944 -4.05 32.55 2.00
N TYR A 945 -2.83 32.95 2.42
CA TYR A 945 -2.28 32.54 3.71
C TYR A 945 -3.15 33.02 4.87
N ASP A 946 -3.58 34.29 4.88
CA ASP A 946 -4.47 34.82 5.93
C ASP A 946 -5.76 34.01 6.08
N ILE A 947 -6.40 33.70 4.95
CA ILE A 947 -7.69 33.01 4.92
C ILE A 947 -7.54 31.54 5.33
N THR A 948 -6.39 30.91 5.06
CA THR A 948 -6.22 29.46 5.21
C THR A 948 -5.35 29.04 6.39
N ALA A 949 -4.06 29.39 6.40
CA ALA A 949 -3.06 28.88 7.35
C ALA A 949 -2.65 29.91 8.43
N GLY A 950 -3.05 31.17 8.26
CA GLY A 950 -2.62 32.31 9.04
C GLY A 950 -3.47 32.54 10.29
N GLN A 951 -3.65 33.82 10.61
CA GLN A 951 -4.37 34.32 11.78
C GLN A 951 -5.82 34.73 11.47
N HIS A 952 -6.27 34.58 10.22
CA HIS A 952 -7.63 34.90 9.79
C HIS A 952 -8.07 36.33 10.16
N TYR A 953 -7.24 37.32 9.81
CA TYR A 953 -7.59 38.73 10.04
C TYR A 953 -8.84 39.13 9.23
N LEU A 954 -8.97 38.60 8.01
CA LEU A 954 -10.17 38.72 7.18
C LEU A 954 -11.24 37.72 7.64
N LYS A 955 -12.19 38.22 8.44
CA LYS A 955 -13.31 37.42 8.96
C LYS A 955 -14.50 37.41 7.99
N ARG A 956 -15.36 36.40 8.16
CA ARG A 956 -16.69 36.36 7.52
C ARG A 956 -17.46 37.65 7.80
N GLY A 957 -18.08 38.21 6.77
CA GLY A 957 -18.82 39.48 6.86
C GLY A 957 -17.95 40.74 6.91
N SER A 958 -16.63 40.62 6.69
CA SER A 958 -15.81 41.81 6.44
C SER A 958 -16.14 42.41 5.07
N SER A 959 -16.02 43.73 4.95
CA SER A 959 -16.30 44.47 3.71
C SER A 959 -15.49 43.99 2.50
N PHE A 960 -14.35 43.33 2.74
CA PHE A 960 -13.55 42.72 1.69
C PHE A 960 -14.30 41.61 0.93
N PHE A 961 -15.17 40.85 1.59
CA PHE A 961 -15.92 39.77 0.97
C PHE A 961 -17.30 40.21 0.46
N GLU A 962 -17.79 41.39 0.85
CA GLU A 962 -19.11 41.87 0.50
C GLU A 962 -19.10 42.80 -0.72
N VAL A 963 -20.15 42.72 -1.53
CA VAL A 963 -20.38 43.70 -2.60
C VAL A 963 -20.94 44.96 -1.94
N ASN A 964 -20.08 45.96 -1.73
CA ASN A 964 -20.49 47.26 -1.19
C ASN A 964 -21.63 47.85 -2.05
N LYS A 965 -22.70 48.29 -1.38
CA LYS A 965 -23.93 48.78 -2.03
C LYS A 965 -23.69 50.02 -2.88
#